data_AF-A0A7G2EJY5-F1
#
_entry.id   AF-A0A7G2EJY5-F1
#
_cell.length_a   1.000
_cell.length_b   1.000
_cell.length_c   1.000
_cell.angle_alpha   90.00
_cell.angle_beta   90.00
_cell.angle_gamma   90.00
#
_symmetry.space_group_name_H-M   'P 1'
#
loop_
_entity.id
_entity.type
_entity.pdbx_description
1 polymer ?
#
loop_
_entity_poly.entity_id
_entity_poly.type
_entity_poly.pdbx_seq_one_letter_code
_entity_poly.pdbx_strand_id
1 'polypeptide(L)'
;MKCLCFIVLLAIVIAQSYVGVEAAPSDGFVSRNGVQFILNGKPFYANGFNAYWLAYEATDPTTRFKITNVFQNATSLGLTIARTWGFRDGAIYRALQTAPGSYDEQTFQGLDFVIAEAKRIGIKLIIPLVNNWDDYGGKKQYVDWARSKGEVTVLNRVNTFTKVAYKDEPAIMAWQLMNEPRCGVDKSGKTLMDWINEMAPFVKSVDPNHLLSTGHEGFYGDSSPERKNSLNPVSANTVGADFIANHNIDAIDFASMHCGSDLWFQRLDQNSRLAFIKRWLEGHIEDAQNILKKPVILAEFGLGSDTPRYTLANRDGVFTTTYDIIYASAQKGGSAAGALFWEVISEGMSNFAGPSSIILSDKSSTVNIISEQARKMGLLAILIAQNSSDLGVKSASSDGFVSRKGVQFILNGKPFYANGFNAYWLAYEATDSTTRFKITYMFQNATIHDLTIVRTWGFRDGGYRALQIAPGVYDEKTFQVTEAKRLGIKMIITFVNNYSDFGGRKQYVDWAKNTGQNVSSDDDFYTNPLVKQYYKNHVKTMVNRVNTFTKVEYKDEPTIMGWELMNEPQCRADPSGKTLTAWMNEMALYVKSVDSKHLLSTGLEGFYGDLSPQRKTSLNPVAANVLGTDFIANHKLDAIDFASIHSYPDLWFPNLDEKSRLNFLRKWLECHLEDAQNILKKPLILGEFGKPTNTPGYTQAQRDAVFNATFDTIYESAEKGGPAAGALFWHVISDGMNNFKDPLSIVLSENSTTVNIITEESRKLGLIRGKGKLSKTKI
;
A
#
# COMPACT_ATOMS: atom_id res chain seq x y z
N MET A 1 -30.99 -12.74 31.48
CA MET A 1 -30.66 -12.86 30.03
C MET A 1 -30.30 -11.54 29.32
N LYS A 2 -30.09 -10.41 30.01
CA LYS A 2 -29.62 -9.14 29.36
C LYS A 2 -28.17 -8.72 29.71
N CYS A 3 -27.51 -9.38 30.66
CA CYS A 3 -26.12 -9.08 31.03
C CYS A 3 -25.05 -9.97 30.35
N LEU A 4 -25.43 -11.07 29.69
CA LEU A 4 -24.45 -11.96 29.04
C LEU A 4 -24.05 -11.49 27.63
N CYS A 5 -24.88 -10.69 26.95
CA CYS A 5 -24.56 -10.15 25.61
C CYS A 5 -23.56 -8.98 25.66
N PHE A 6 -23.44 -8.26 26.78
CA PHE A 6 -22.51 -7.14 26.91
C PHE A 6 -21.06 -7.59 27.20
N ILE A 7 -20.89 -8.72 27.89
CA ILE A 7 -19.56 -9.27 28.22
C ILE A 7 -18.94 -9.99 27.01
N VAL A 8 -19.75 -10.57 26.12
CA VAL A 8 -19.28 -11.17 24.86
C VAL A 8 -18.92 -10.10 23.82
N LEU A 9 -19.61 -8.93 23.81
CA LEU A 9 -19.19 -7.80 22.96
C LEU A 9 -17.88 -7.15 23.43
N LEU A 10 -17.61 -7.11 24.74
CA LEU A 10 -16.38 -6.53 25.27
C LEU A 10 -15.16 -7.46 25.06
N ALA A 11 -15.36 -8.78 25.04
CA ALA A 11 -14.30 -9.75 24.75
C ALA A 11 -13.92 -9.81 23.25
N ILE A 12 -14.86 -9.50 22.34
CA ILE A 12 -14.60 -9.40 20.89
C ILE A 12 -13.85 -8.10 20.54
N VAL A 13 -13.98 -7.04 21.35
CA VAL A 13 -13.24 -5.78 21.17
C VAL A 13 -11.77 -5.88 21.61
N ILE A 14 -11.42 -6.81 22.51
CA ILE A 14 -10.04 -6.98 23.03
C ILE A 14 -9.20 -7.95 22.16
N ALA A 15 -9.81 -8.74 21.28
CA ALA A 15 -9.07 -9.70 20.43
C ALA A 15 -8.75 -9.18 19.00
N GLN A 16 -9.19 -7.97 18.63
CA GLN A 16 -8.97 -7.37 17.29
C GLN A 16 -7.85 -6.30 17.27
N SER A 17 -6.93 -6.34 18.21
CA SER A 17 -5.92 -5.30 18.42
C SER A 17 -4.60 -5.52 17.67
N TYR A 18 -4.60 -5.87 16.37
CA TYR A 18 -3.37 -5.89 15.55
C TYR A 18 -3.65 -5.78 14.02
N VAL A 19 -4.38 -4.75 13.57
CA VAL A 19 -4.52 -4.48 12.12
C VAL A 19 -3.94 -3.11 11.82
N GLY A 20 -2.67 -3.04 11.43
CA GLY A 20 -2.06 -1.80 10.93
C GLY A 20 -2.81 -1.33 9.67
N VAL A 21 -3.33 -0.11 9.70
CA VAL A 21 -3.90 0.54 8.52
C VAL A 21 -2.76 1.28 7.84
N GLU A 22 -2.30 0.85 6.68
CA GLU A 22 -1.31 1.59 5.87
C GLU A 22 -1.99 2.26 4.68
N ALA A 23 -1.66 3.54 4.47
CA ALA A 23 -2.15 4.40 3.41
C ALA A 23 -1.67 3.94 2.02
N ALA A 24 -2.58 3.92 1.04
CA ALA A 24 -2.23 3.79 -0.38
C ALA A 24 -1.69 5.14 -0.90
N PRO A 25 -0.82 5.16 -1.94
CA PRO A 25 -0.48 6.39 -2.64
C PRO A 25 -1.77 7.01 -3.19
N SER A 26 -2.11 8.21 -2.71
CA SER A 26 -3.29 8.89 -3.18
C SER A 26 -2.88 9.93 -4.22
N ASP A 27 -3.09 9.60 -5.49
CA ASP A 27 -2.82 10.48 -6.63
C ASP A 27 -3.80 11.67 -6.75
N GLY A 28 -4.60 11.93 -5.72
CA GLY A 28 -5.55 13.04 -5.66
C GLY A 28 -5.13 14.13 -4.67
N PHE A 29 -5.60 15.34 -4.95
CA PHE A 29 -5.57 16.44 -3.98
C PHE A 29 -6.56 16.18 -2.85
N VAL A 30 -6.16 16.53 -1.64
CA VAL A 30 -7.11 16.58 -0.51
C VAL A 30 -7.96 17.84 -0.70
N SER A 31 -9.27 17.67 -0.70
CA SER A 31 -10.25 18.74 -0.75
C SER A 31 -11.04 18.77 0.55
N ARG A 32 -11.99 19.71 0.69
CA ARG A 32 -12.96 19.70 1.79
C ARG A 32 -14.38 19.56 1.27
N ASN A 33 -15.22 18.87 2.04
CA ASN A 33 -16.66 18.90 1.88
C ASN A 33 -17.28 19.28 3.23
N GLY A 34 -17.76 20.53 3.31
CA GLY A 34 -18.21 21.13 4.57
C GLY A 34 -17.08 21.12 5.60
N VAL A 35 -17.32 20.40 6.70
CA VAL A 35 -16.41 20.30 7.86
C VAL A 35 -15.43 19.12 7.80
N GLN A 36 -15.44 18.33 6.73
CA GLN A 36 -14.56 17.15 6.58
C GLN A 36 -13.59 17.30 5.41
N PHE A 37 -12.40 16.71 5.52
CA PHE A 37 -11.51 16.54 4.36
C PHE A 37 -11.91 15.33 3.55
N ILE A 38 -11.73 15.43 2.23
CA ILE A 38 -12.06 14.40 1.26
C ILE A 38 -10.87 14.18 0.34
N LEU A 39 -10.48 12.92 0.20
CA LEU A 39 -9.44 12.47 -0.72
C LEU A 39 -10.03 11.36 -1.58
N ASN A 40 -10.02 11.54 -2.90
CA ASN A 40 -10.60 10.59 -3.85
C ASN A 40 -12.06 10.20 -3.50
N GLY A 41 -12.85 11.17 -3.07
CA GLY A 41 -14.26 10.98 -2.68
C GLY A 41 -14.49 10.34 -1.31
N LYS A 42 -13.44 10.05 -0.53
CA LYS A 42 -13.54 9.43 0.80
C LYS A 42 -13.11 10.38 1.91
N PRO A 43 -13.67 10.28 3.13
CA PRO A 43 -13.17 11.02 4.28
C PRO A 43 -11.69 10.78 4.49
N PHE A 44 -10.94 11.86 4.66
CA PHE A 44 -9.51 11.84 4.94
C PHE A 44 -9.27 12.43 6.33
N TYR A 45 -8.53 11.70 7.16
CA TYR A 45 -8.22 12.13 8.51
C TYR A 45 -6.71 12.26 8.70
N ALA A 46 -6.29 13.40 9.27
CA ALA A 46 -4.91 13.72 9.54
C ALA A 46 -4.42 12.98 10.80
N ASN A 47 -3.59 11.94 10.61
CA ASN A 47 -2.78 11.39 11.69
C ASN A 47 -1.33 11.60 11.30
N GLY A 48 -0.68 12.57 11.92
CA GLY A 48 0.61 13.00 11.44
C GLY A 48 1.57 13.43 12.52
N PHE A 49 2.68 13.97 12.07
CA PHE A 49 3.78 14.37 12.91
C PHE A 49 4.48 15.60 12.33
N ASN A 50 5.16 16.32 13.21
CA ASN A 50 6.07 17.39 12.81
C ASN A 50 7.49 16.82 12.68
N ALA A 51 8.14 17.13 11.57
CA ALA A 51 9.55 16.84 11.30
C ALA A 51 10.11 18.03 10.52
N TYR A 52 10.49 19.08 11.23
CA TYR A 52 10.90 20.33 10.59
C TYR A 52 12.19 20.22 9.76
N TRP A 53 13.02 19.23 10.10
CA TRP A 53 14.38 19.06 9.61
C TRP A 53 14.47 18.38 8.23
N LEU A 54 13.37 17.86 7.68
CA LEU A 54 13.41 16.97 6.50
C LEU A 54 14.17 17.60 5.33
N ALA A 55 13.83 18.83 4.96
CA ALA A 55 14.47 19.53 3.84
C ALA A 55 15.94 19.88 4.13
N TYR A 56 16.24 20.33 5.36
CA TYR A 56 17.60 20.68 5.80
C TYR A 56 18.55 19.48 5.74
N GLU A 57 18.09 18.32 6.22
CA GLU A 57 18.89 17.10 6.24
C GLU A 57 19.06 16.61 4.79
N ALA A 58 17.98 16.56 4.00
CA ALA A 58 17.99 16.13 2.61
C ALA A 58 18.83 16.98 1.65
N THR A 59 19.25 18.19 2.05
CA THR A 59 20.27 19.00 1.35
C THR A 59 21.56 18.21 1.14
N ASP A 60 21.92 17.33 2.08
CA ASP A 60 23.02 16.38 1.92
C ASP A 60 22.49 15.04 1.36
N PRO A 61 22.82 14.69 0.10
CA PRO A 61 22.34 13.47 -0.52
C PRO A 61 22.68 12.20 0.26
N THR A 62 23.78 12.20 1.03
CA THR A 62 24.21 11.03 1.82
C THR A 62 23.29 10.75 3.01
N THR A 63 22.45 11.70 3.40
CA THR A 63 21.55 11.59 4.56
C THR A 63 20.07 11.41 4.17
N ARG A 64 19.76 11.45 2.87
CA ARG A 64 18.39 11.32 2.34
C ARG A 64 17.65 10.05 2.78
N PHE A 65 18.38 8.97 3.01
CA PHE A 65 17.82 7.72 3.53
C PHE A 65 17.12 7.91 4.89
N LYS A 66 17.49 8.91 5.70
CA LYS A 66 16.83 9.22 6.97
C LYS A 66 15.38 9.68 6.78
N ILE A 67 15.11 10.40 5.69
CA ILE A 67 13.76 10.85 5.29
C ILE A 67 12.95 9.64 4.82
N THR A 68 13.54 8.79 3.97
CA THR A 68 12.91 7.52 3.58
C THR A 68 12.53 6.68 4.81
N ASN A 69 13.46 6.49 5.74
CA ASN A 69 13.25 5.70 6.96
C ASN A 69 12.15 6.29 7.84
N VAL A 70 12.13 7.61 8.05
CA VAL A 70 11.11 8.23 8.91
C VAL A 70 9.72 8.10 8.29
N PHE A 71 9.59 8.26 6.98
CA PHE A 71 8.34 8.07 6.26
C PHE A 71 7.88 6.61 6.27
N GLN A 72 8.78 5.64 6.05
CA GLN A 72 8.45 4.22 6.14
C GLN A 72 8.02 3.81 7.56
N ASN A 73 8.71 4.29 8.59
CA ASN A 73 8.31 4.05 9.97
C ASN A 73 6.94 4.67 10.25
N ALA A 74 6.69 5.89 9.77
CA ALA A 74 5.40 6.55 9.90
C ALA A 74 4.25 5.79 9.23
N THR A 75 4.42 5.35 7.98
CA THR A 75 3.38 4.57 7.29
C THR A 75 3.14 3.24 7.98
N SER A 76 4.18 2.56 8.46
CA SER A 76 4.03 1.28 9.17
C SER A 76 3.16 1.38 10.44
N LEU A 77 3.07 2.57 11.03
CA LEU A 77 2.21 2.86 12.18
C LEU A 77 0.83 3.40 11.78
N GLY A 78 0.61 3.69 10.50
CA GLY A 78 -0.62 4.21 9.91
C GLY A 78 -0.72 5.74 9.84
N LEU A 79 0.38 6.45 10.02
CA LEU A 79 0.43 7.89 9.86
C LEU A 79 0.31 8.27 8.38
N THR A 80 -0.38 9.38 8.11
CA THR A 80 -0.79 9.82 6.77
C THR A 80 -0.24 11.18 6.39
N ILE A 81 0.25 11.98 7.35
CA ILE A 81 0.69 13.35 7.14
C ILE A 81 2.03 13.63 7.84
N ALA A 82 2.93 14.34 7.16
CA ALA A 82 4.07 14.99 7.78
C ALA A 82 4.02 16.51 7.58
N ARG A 83 4.35 17.26 8.62
CA ARG A 83 4.51 18.71 8.55
C ARG A 83 6.00 19.07 8.63
N THR A 84 6.47 19.83 7.65
CA THR A 84 7.89 20.23 7.50
C THR A 84 7.99 21.65 6.96
N TRP A 85 9.08 22.36 7.25
CA TRP A 85 9.25 23.74 6.80
C TRP A 85 9.53 23.83 5.29
N GLY A 86 8.89 24.82 4.65
CA GLY A 86 9.21 25.28 3.30
C GLY A 86 9.99 26.58 3.28
N PHE A 87 10.60 26.95 4.41
CA PHE A 87 11.39 28.17 4.61
C PHE A 87 12.69 27.84 5.32
N ARG A 88 13.71 28.68 5.08
CA ARG A 88 14.96 28.77 5.86
C ARG A 88 15.74 29.95 5.32
N ASP A 89 15.55 31.11 5.92
CA ASP A 89 15.75 32.41 5.27
C ASP A 89 17.00 33.14 5.78
N GLY A 90 17.71 33.82 4.89
CA GLY A 90 18.85 34.68 5.21
C GLY A 90 20.21 33.99 5.05
N ALA A 91 21.25 34.62 5.60
CA ALA A 91 22.64 34.15 5.50
C ALA A 91 22.97 33.05 6.54
N ILE A 92 22.17 31.99 6.56
CA ILE A 92 22.29 30.87 7.52
C ILE A 92 22.77 29.57 6.82
N TYR A 93 23.52 28.73 7.52
CA TYR A 93 24.13 27.50 6.93
C TYR A 93 23.07 26.54 6.38
N ARG A 94 23.04 26.26 5.05
CA ARG A 94 21.94 25.57 4.32
C ARG A 94 20.62 26.34 4.28
N ALA A 95 20.67 27.66 4.05
CA ALA A 95 19.47 28.46 3.81
C ALA A 95 18.77 27.95 2.54
N LEU A 96 17.44 27.87 2.58
CA LEU A 96 16.63 27.63 1.39
C LEU A 96 16.57 28.92 0.56
N GLN A 97 16.30 30.05 1.22
CA GLN A 97 16.27 31.36 0.60
C GLN A 97 17.39 32.24 1.16
N THR A 98 18.40 32.53 0.34
CA THR A 98 19.60 33.27 0.76
C THR A 98 19.42 34.80 0.67
N ALA A 99 18.54 35.26 -0.22
CA ALA A 99 18.12 36.66 -0.37
C ALA A 99 16.71 36.75 -0.98
N PRO A 100 16.07 37.93 -1.06
CA PRO A 100 14.77 38.09 -1.71
C PRO A 100 14.79 37.55 -3.14
N GLY A 101 13.97 36.53 -3.40
CA GLY A 101 13.87 35.88 -4.71
C GLY A 101 15.04 34.96 -5.07
N SER A 102 16.09 34.90 -4.24
CA SER A 102 17.29 34.10 -4.48
C SER A 102 17.32 32.89 -3.57
N TYR A 103 17.37 31.71 -4.17
CA TYR A 103 17.31 30.44 -3.47
C TYR A 103 18.53 29.58 -3.71
N ASP A 104 18.90 28.80 -2.70
CA ASP A 104 19.95 27.80 -2.81
C ASP A 104 19.41 26.52 -3.46
N GLU A 105 19.92 26.20 -4.65
CA GLU A 105 19.43 25.06 -5.44
C GLU A 105 19.67 23.73 -4.73
N GLN A 106 20.76 23.58 -4.00
CA GLN A 106 21.05 22.33 -3.29
C GLN A 106 20.05 22.09 -2.16
N THR A 107 19.70 23.12 -1.40
CA THR A 107 18.69 23.06 -0.35
C THR A 107 17.30 22.87 -0.92
N PHE A 108 17.00 23.46 -2.09
CA PHE A 108 15.76 23.18 -2.83
C PHE A 108 15.65 21.73 -3.26
N GLN A 109 16.74 21.12 -3.74
CA GLN A 109 16.75 19.69 -4.06
C GLN A 109 16.53 18.81 -2.82
N GLY A 110 16.90 19.30 -1.63
CA GLY A 110 16.51 18.67 -0.37
C GLY A 110 14.99 18.62 -0.20
N LEU A 111 14.31 19.76 -0.34
CA LEU A 111 12.85 19.84 -0.28
C LEU A 111 12.17 19.06 -1.43
N ASP A 112 12.73 19.11 -2.64
CA ASP A 112 12.23 18.34 -3.79
C ASP A 112 12.24 16.84 -3.51
N PHE A 113 13.32 16.33 -2.89
CA PHE A 113 13.43 14.93 -2.49
C PHE A 113 12.39 14.56 -1.44
N VAL A 114 12.18 15.41 -0.43
CA VAL A 114 11.15 15.18 0.60
C VAL A 114 9.76 15.05 -0.02
N ILE A 115 9.40 15.93 -0.95
CA ILE A 115 8.11 15.89 -1.66
C ILE A 115 7.99 14.63 -2.52
N ALA A 116 9.02 14.30 -3.30
CA ALA A 116 9.04 13.11 -4.15
C ALA A 116 8.93 11.82 -3.32
N GLU A 117 9.64 11.77 -2.19
CA GLU A 117 9.65 10.61 -1.31
C GLU A 117 8.35 10.46 -0.54
N ALA A 118 7.74 11.57 -0.10
CA ALA A 118 6.41 11.58 0.49
C ALA A 118 5.35 11.05 -0.49
N LYS A 119 5.41 11.49 -1.76
CA LYS A 119 4.56 10.97 -2.85
C LYS A 119 4.73 9.46 -3.02
N ARG A 120 5.97 9.02 -3.14
CA ARG A 120 6.34 7.61 -3.36
C ARG A 120 5.87 6.71 -2.22
N ILE A 121 5.92 7.19 -0.98
CA ILE A 121 5.57 6.42 0.22
C ILE A 121 4.08 6.58 0.60
N GLY A 122 3.37 7.58 0.08
CA GLY A 122 1.96 7.81 0.39
C GLY A 122 1.71 8.70 1.63
N ILE A 123 2.66 9.57 1.97
CA ILE A 123 2.52 10.61 2.99
C ILE A 123 2.11 11.92 2.33
N LYS A 124 1.12 12.62 2.90
CA LYS A 124 0.78 14.00 2.51
C LYS A 124 1.60 15.02 3.30
N LEU A 125 1.91 16.16 2.68
CA LEU A 125 2.71 17.21 3.31
C LEU A 125 1.90 18.46 3.66
N ILE A 126 2.15 19.02 4.85
CA ILE A 126 1.78 20.40 5.19
C ILE A 126 3.07 21.21 5.26
N ILE A 127 3.15 22.28 4.46
CA ILE A 127 4.38 23.07 4.30
C ILE A 127 4.10 24.54 4.67
N PRO A 128 4.54 25.01 5.86
CA PRO A 128 4.52 26.44 6.18
C PRO A 128 5.53 27.20 5.32
N LEU A 129 5.12 28.37 4.83
CA LEU A 129 5.91 29.18 3.89
C LEU A 129 6.86 30.18 4.55
N VAL A 130 6.63 30.52 5.82
CA VAL A 130 7.51 31.40 6.61
C VAL A 130 7.32 31.14 8.11
N ASN A 131 8.34 31.47 8.92
CA ASN A 131 8.26 31.41 10.37
C ASN A 131 7.82 32.74 11.01
N ASN A 132 7.09 32.70 12.12
CA ASN A 132 6.87 33.89 12.94
C ASN A 132 8.11 34.28 13.76
N TRP A 133 8.86 33.28 14.23
CA TRP A 133 10.05 33.46 15.07
C TRP A 133 11.29 33.79 14.25
N ASP A 134 12.30 34.37 14.91
CA ASP A 134 13.58 34.74 14.28
C ASP A 134 14.42 33.51 13.88
N ASP A 135 14.15 32.36 14.50
CA ASP A 135 14.79 31.09 14.15
C ASP A 135 14.56 30.77 12.68
N TYR A 136 15.66 30.43 11.99
CA TYR A 136 15.66 30.12 10.56
C TYR A 136 15.22 31.30 9.67
N GLY A 137 15.42 32.55 10.15
CA GLY A 137 15.17 33.80 9.43
C GLY A 137 13.79 34.39 9.70
N GLY A 138 12.74 33.67 9.30
CA GLY A 138 11.34 34.01 9.59
C GLY A 138 10.89 35.40 9.11
N LYS A 139 9.77 35.89 9.63
CA LYS A 139 9.17 37.17 9.20
C LYS A 139 10.11 38.36 9.40
N LYS A 140 10.97 38.31 10.43
CA LYS A 140 11.98 39.33 10.68
C LYS A 140 12.93 39.46 9.49
N GLN A 141 13.39 38.34 8.93
CA GLN A 141 14.27 38.33 7.76
C GLN A 141 13.61 38.98 6.55
N TYR A 142 12.29 38.78 6.35
CA TYR A 142 11.53 39.46 5.31
C TYR A 142 11.38 40.96 5.54
N VAL A 143 11.20 41.41 6.79
CA VAL A 143 11.21 42.85 7.12
C VAL A 143 12.57 43.46 6.83
N ASP A 144 13.65 42.77 7.19
CA ASP A 144 15.02 43.20 6.91
C ASP A 144 15.30 43.24 5.40
N TRP A 145 14.77 42.29 4.64
CA TRP A 145 14.84 42.25 3.19
C TRP A 145 13.97 43.29 2.48
N ALA A 146 12.75 43.57 2.97
CA ALA A 146 11.86 44.57 2.40
C ALA A 146 12.44 45.98 2.50
N ARG A 147 13.25 46.23 3.54
CA ARG A 147 14.08 47.45 3.64
C ARG A 147 15.12 47.56 2.51
N SER A 148 15.38 46.47 1.76
CA SER A 148 16.36 46.38 0.66
C SER A 148 15.81 45.98 -0.73
N LYS A 149 14.49 45.81 -0.90
CA LYS A 149 13.73 45.38 -2.12
C LYS A 149 14.03 43.97 -2.70
N GLY A 150 12.97 43.18 -2.92
CA GLY A 150 12.91 42.03 -3.85
C GLY A 150 11.65 41.15 -3.68
N GLU A 151 11.19 40.50 -4.77
CA GLU A 151 10.01 39.60 -4.89
C GLU A 151 10.39 38.10 -4.79
N VAL A 152 9.42 37.23 -4.45
CA VAL A 152 9.62 35.79 -4.10
C VAL A 152 8.42 34.94 -4.54
N THR A 153 8.60 33.71 -5.11
CA THR A 153 7.55 32.65 -5.04
C THR A 153 8.08 31.20 -5.02
N VAL A 154 8.01 30.52 -3.86
CA VAL A 154 8.23 29.06 -3.69
C VAL A 154 7.19 28.22 -4.45
N LEU A 155 5.94 28.71 -4.52
CA LEU A 155 4.80 27.99 -5.10
C LEU A 155 4.98 27.61 -6.60
N ASN A 156 5.76 28.40 -7.34
CA ASN A 156 6.03 28.18 -8.77
C ASN A 156 7.27 27.30 -9.03
N ARG A 157 7.97 26.83 -7.98
CA ARG A 157 9.11 25.92 -8.13
C ARG A 157 8.66 24.64 -8.82
N VAL A 158 9.32 24.28 -9.93
CA VAL A 158 9.16 22.97 -10.56
C VAL A 158 10.04 21.97 -9.84
N ASN A 159 9.46 20.97 -9.19
CA ASN A 159 10.19 19.95 -8.45
C ASN A 159 11.21 19.23 -9.36
N THR A 160 12.47 19.15 -8.94
CA THR A 160 13.55 18.58 -9.76
C THR A 160 13.42 17.07 -9.96
N PHE A 161 12.75 16.33 -9.07
CA PHE A 161 12.53 14.89 -9.17
C PHE A 161 11.20 14.54 -9.85
N THR A 162 10.09 15.15 -9.40
CA THR A 162 8.76 14.84 -9.96
C THR A 162 8.48 15.56 -11.27
N LYS A 163 9.23 16.63 -11.57
CA LYS A 163 9.06 17.52 -12.73
C LYS A 163 7.72 18.26 -12.74
N VAL A 164 7.06 18.36 -11.60
CA VAL A 164 5.76 19.04 -11.41
C VAL A 164 5.97 20.33 -10.60
N ALA A 165 5.28 21.42 -10.98
CA ALA A 165 5.28 22.63 -10.16
C ALA A 165 4.66 22.33 -8.78
N TYR A 166 5.17 22.93 -7.70
CA TYR A 166 4.65 22.68 -6.36
C TYR A 166 3.13 22.93 -6.27
N LYS A 167 2.64 23.98 -6.93
CA LYS A 167 1.20 24.27 -7.03
C LYS A 167 0.34 23.20 -7.74
N ASP A 168 0.98 22.29 -8.46
CA ASP A 168 0.35 21.19 -9.19
C ASP A 168 0.75 19.83 -8.60
N GLU A 169 1.47 19.78 -7.47
CA GLU A 169 1.99 18.53 -6.90
C GLU A 169 1.07 17.96 -5.82
N PRO A 170 0.27 16.91 -6.12
CA PRO A 170 -0.73 16.38 -5.19
C PRO A 170 -0.14 15.75 -3.92
N ALA A 171 1.18 15.53 -3.83
CA ALA A 171 1.82 15.13 -2.59
C ALA A 171 1.71 16.18 -1.48
N ILE A 172 1.59 17.46 -1.85
CA ILE A 172 1.29 18.55 -0.93
C ILE A 172 -0.22 18.51 -0.64
N MET A 173 -0.60 18.52 0.64
CA MET A 173 -2.01 18.64 1.04
C MET A 173 -2.41 20.11 1.16
N ALA A 174 -1.57 20.90 1.82
CA ALA A 174 -1.91 22.26 2.17
C ALA A 174 -0.68 23.15 2.36
N TRP A 175 -0.91 24.44 2.09
CA TRP A 175 -0.02 25.52 2.51
C TRP A 175 -0.48 26.11 3.84
N GLN A 176 0.48 26.55 4.66
CA GLN A 176 0.21 27.44 5.79
C GLN A 176 0.87 28.79 5.52
N LEU A 177 0.10 29.87 5.67
CA LEU A 177 0.61 31.23 5.45
C LEU A 177 1.83 31.54 6.32
N MET A 178 1.80 31.12 7.59
CA MET A 178 2.89 31.32 8.54
C MET A 178 2.81 30.26 9.64
N ASN A 179 3.96 29.79 10.14
CA ASN A 179 3.97 29.06 11.40
C ASN A 179 3.75 30.03 12.57
N GLU A 180 2.69 29.85 13.35
CA GLU A 180 2.34 30.63 14.56
C GLU A 180 2.24 32.16 14.33
N PRO A 181 1.39 32.65 13.41
CA PRO A 181 1.25 34.07 13.15
C PRO A 181 0.83 34.85 14.40
N ARG A 182 1.62 35.88 14.78
CA ARG A 182 1.36 36.79 15.90
C ARG A 182 1.63 38.26 15.52
N CYS A 183 0.85 39.18 16.08
CA CYS A 183 1.09 40.62 16.02
C CYS A 183 1.08 41.25 17.42
N GLY A 184 2.22 41.22 18.13
CA GLY A 184 2.31 41.75 19.50
C GLY A 184 2.12 43.27 19.64
N VAL A 185 2.22 44.02 18.55
CA VAL A 185 2.00 45.48 18.53
C VAL A 185 0.51 45.82 18.49
N ASP A 186 -0.28 45.04 17.75
CA ASP A 186 -1.74 45.21 17.68
C ASP A 186 -2.46 44.05 18.36
N LYS A 187 -2.81 44.25 19.63
CA LYS A 187 -3.47 43.25 20.46
C LYS A 187 -4.93 42.98 20.08
N SER A 188 -5.54 43.81 19.22
CA SER A 188 -6.91 43.60 18.75
C SER A 188 -7.01 42.43 17.75
N GLY A 189 -5.87 42.04 17.14
CA GLY A 189 -5.81 41.03 16.09
C GLY A 189 -6.17 41.56 14.70
N LYS A 190 -6.60 42.83 14.58
CA LYS A 190 -7.05 43.41 13.31
C LYS A 190 -5.94 43.46 12.27
N THR A 191 -4.74 43.89 12.65
CA THR A 191 -3.58 43.99 11.73
C THR A 191 -3.22 42.63 11.14
N LEU A 192 -3.23 41.57 11.96
CA LEU A 192 -2.98 40.22 11.47
C LEU A 192 -4.11 39.75 10.55
N MET A 193 -5.37 40.03 10.90
CA MET A 193 -6.52 39.71 10.06
C MET A 193 -6.46 40.42 8.70
N ASP A 194 -6.13 41.71 8.66
CA ASP A 194 -5.98 42.47 7.41
C ASP A 194 -4.87 41.86 6.54
N TRP A 195 -3.74 41.48 7.13
CA TRP A 195 -2.65 40.78 6.41
C TRP A 195 -3.10 39.43 5.83
N ILE A 196 -3.82 38.62 6.59
CA ILE A 196 -4.34 37.33 6.09
C ILE A 196 -5.37 37.55 4.97
N ASN A 197 -6.23 38.57 5.08
CA ASN A 197 -7.19 38.94 4.04
C ASN A 197 -6.53 39.34 2.71
N GLU A 198 -5.31 39.88 2.76
CA GLU A 198 -4.54 40.21 1.56
C GLU A 198 -3.76 39.00 1.02
N MET A 199 -3.07 38.27 1.90
CA MET A 199 -2.16 37.18 1.49
C MET A 199 -2.90 35.89 1.10
N ALA A 200 -4.02 35.56 1.75
CA ALA A 200 -4.73 34.31 1.46
C ALA A 200 -5.30 34.26 0.03
N PRO A 201 -6.00 35.29 -0.46
CA PRO A 201 -6.43 35.34 -1.87
C PRO A 201 -5.25 35.36 -2.84
N PHE A 202 -4.15 36.03 -2.49
CA PHE A 202 -2.94 36.03 -3.32
C PHE A 202 -2.36 34.62 -3.49
N VAL A 203 -2.16 33.87 -2.39
CA VAL A 203 -1.69 32.47 -2.46
C VAL A 203 -2.64 31.62 -3.30
N LYS A 204 -3.96 31.76 -3.12
CA LYS A 204 -4.97 31.05 -3.92
C LYS A 204 -4.98 31.44 -5.40
N SER A 205 -4.61 32.67 -5.74
CA SER A 205 -4.48 33.09 -7.14
C SER A 205 -3.28 32.43 -7.84
N VAL A 206 -2.23 32.08 -7.09
CA VAL A 206 -1.05 31.38 -7.60
C VAL A 206 -1.27 29.86 -7.61
N ASP A 207 -1.94 29.33 -6.58
CA ASP A 207 -2.26 27.91 -6.39
C ASP A 207 -3.73 27.71 -6.01
N PRO A 208 -4.61 27.44 -6.99
CA PRO A 208 -6.01 27.18 -6.75
C PRO A 208 -6.30 25.72 -6.31
N ASN A 209 -5.32 24.82 -6.41
CA ASN A 209 -5.52 23.37 -6.26
C ASN A 209 -5.42 22.91 -4.80
N HIS A 210 -4.49 23.49 -4.04
CA HIS A 210 -4.19 23.06 -2.67
C HIS A 210 -5.05 23.76 -1.62
N LEU A 211 -5.24 23.09 -0.48
CA LEU A 211 -5.89 23.70 0.68
C LEU A 211 -4.97 24.77 1.30
N LEU A 212 -5.56 25.80 1.89
CA LEU A 212 -4.84 26.86 2.59
C LEU A 212 -5.31 26.99 4.04
N SER A 213 -4.37 27.12 4.96
CA SER A 213 -4.62 27.47 6.35
C SER A 213 -3.68 28.58 6.83
N THR A 214 -3.95 29.11 8.01
CA THR A 214 -3.18 30.20 8.60
C THR A 214 -1.88 29.71 9.23
N GLY A 215 -1.90 28.52 9.86
CA GLY A 215 -0.84 28.02 10.76
C GLY A 215 -0.90 28.56 12.19
N HIS A 216 -2.06 29.09 12.57
CA HIS A 216 -2.36 29.70 13.86
C HIS A 216 -2.45 28.70 15.03
N GLU A 217 -2.17 29.19 16.24
CA GLU A 217 -2.08 28.39 17.48
C GLU A 217 -3.44 28.14 18.16
N GLY A 218 -4.46 28.92 17.83
CA GLY A 218 -5.83 28.79 18.36
C GLY A 218 -6.25 29.88 19.34
N PHE A 219 -5.40 30.85 19.66
CA PHE A 219 -5.77 31.93 20.58
C PHE A 219 -6.99 32.74 20.10
N TYR A 220 -7.99 32.87 20.97
CA TYR A 220 -9.19 33.65 20.67
C TYR A 220 -8.93 35.15 20.88
N GLY A 221 -9.47 35.97 19.97
CA GLY A 221 -9.40 37.42 20.03
C GLY A 221 -10.74 38.05 20.39
N ASP A 222 -10.90 39.33 20.02
CA ASP A 222 -12.07 40.13 20.38
C ASP A 222 -13.34 39.71 19.63
N SER A 223 -13.22 38.91 18.56
CA SER A 223 -14.38 38.32 17.89
C SER A 223 -15.08 37.22 18.71
N SER A 224 -14.47 36.75 19.81
CA SER A 224 -15.02 35.71 20.68
C SER A 224 -14.63 35.94 22.15
N PRO A 225 -15.15 37.00 22.79
CA PRO A 225 -14.71 37.43 24.12
C PRO A 225 -14.95 36.38 25.21
N GLU A 226 -16.01 35.59 25.11
CA GLU A 226 -16.30 34.51 26.06
C GLU A 226 -15.25 33.38 25.98
N ARG A 227 -14.91 32.93 24.76
CA ARG A 227 -13.86 31.93 24.53
C ARG A 227 -12.49 32.46 24.95
N LYS A 228 -12.18 33.71 24.59
CA LYS A 228 -10.97 34.42 25.01
C LYS A 228 -10.80 34.43 26.53
N ASN A 229 -11.86 34.73 27.28
CA ASN A 229 -11.78 34.79 28.74
C ASN A 229 -11.74 33.41 29.42
N SER A 230 -12.34 32.38 28.80
CA SER A 230 -12.52 31.07 29.43
C SER A 230 -11.47 30.02 29.03
N LEU A 231 -10.86 30.13 27.85
CA LEU A 231 -9.96 29.12 27.30
C LEU A 231 -8.52 29.59 27.10
N ASN A 232 -8.27 30.89 26.83
CA ASN A 232 -6.92 31.32 26.52
C ASN A 232 -5.96 31.17 27.72
N PRO A 233 -4.71 30.70 27.49
CA PRO A 233 -3.65 30.89 28.46
C PRO A 233 -3.34 32.38 28.62
N VAL A 234 -2.83 32.79 29.79
CA VAL A 234 -2.52 34.20 30.07
C VAL A 234 -1.57 34.82 29.03
N SER A 235 -0.62 34.03 28.53
CA SER A 235 0.35 34.43 27.50
C SER A 235 -0.31 34.81 26.17
N ALA A 236 -1.52 34.32 25.87
CA ALA A 236 -2.22 34.64 24.64
C ALA A 236 -2.70 36.10 24.56
N ASN A 237 -2.87 36.78 25.70
CA ASN A 237 -3.42 38.15 25.74
C ASN A 237 -2.52 39.22 25.09
N THR A 238 -1.28 38.86 24.74
CA THR A 238 -0.31 39.77 24.12
C THR A 238 0.05 39.40 22.69
N VAL A 239 -0.58 38.39 22.11
CA VAL A 239 -0.15 37.84 20.81
C VAL A 239 -0.78 38.54 19.60
N GLY A 240 -1.91 39.21 19.78
CA GLY A 240 -2.63 39.90 18.69
C GLY A 240 -3.09 38.94 17.60
N ALA A 241 -3.73 37.84 17.99
CA ALA A 241 -4.25 36.82 17.10
C ALA A 241 -5.69 36.46 17.51
N ASP A 242 -6.52 36.06 16.54
CA ASP A 242 -7.95 35.81 16.73
C ASP A 242 -8.42 34.60 15.90
N PHE A 243 -8.55 33.46 16.57
CA PHE A 243 -8.91 32.18 15.93
C PHE A 243 -10.14 32.25 15.03
N ILE A 244 -11.22 32.91 15.47
CA ILE A 244 -12.45 32.95 14.66
C ILE A 244 -12.27 33.90 13.49
N ALA A 245 -11.82 35.13 13.74
CA ALA A 245 -11.67 36.13 12.68
C ALA A 245 -10.65 35.69 11.61
N ASN A 246 -9.51 35.14 12.02
CA ASN A 246 -8.43 34.75 11.10
C ASN A 246 -8.79 33.52 10.25
N HIS A 247 -9.69 32.65 10.70
CA HIS A 247 -10.11 31.47 9.93
C HIS A 247 -11.47 31.64 9.23
N ASN A 248 -12.23 32.68 9.52
CA ASN A 248 -13.50 32.97 8.84
C ASN A 248 -13.31 33.67 7.48
N ILE A 249 -12.07 33.82 7.03
CA ILE A 249 -11.73 34.37 5.71
C ILE A 249 -12.00 33.31 4.64
N ASP A 250 -12.72 33.64 3.57
CA ASP A 250 -13.19 32.68 2.56
C ASP A 250 -12.08 31.87 1.89
N ALA A 251 -10.91 32.50 1.65
CA ALA A 251 -9.74 31.86 1.05
C ALA A 251 -9.05 30.83 1.97
N ILE A 252 -9.39 30.80 3.27
CA ILE A 252 -8.89 29.80 4.23
C ILE A 252 -9.81 28.60 4.22
N ASP A 253 -9.28 27.41 3.91
CA ASP A 253 -10.08 26.19 3.75
C ASP A 253 -10.31 25.44 5.06
N PHE A 254 -9.34 25.49 5.97
CA PHE A 254 -9.42 24.79 7.24
C PHE A 254 -8.74 25.56 8.37
N ALA A 255 -9.21 25.35 9.58
CA ALA A 255 -8.65 25.94 10.77
C ALA A 255 -7.48 25.11 11.32
N SER A 256 -6.48 25.78 11.88
CA SER A 256 -5.41 25.14 12.64
C SER A 256 -5.37 25.66 14.07
N MET A 257 -5.01 24.79 15.00
CA MET A 257 -4.69 25.14 16.39
C MET A 257 -3.49 24.33 16.87
N HIS A 258 -2.78 24.82 17.88
CA HIS A 258 -1.74 24.13 18.62
C HIS A 258 -2.24 23.85 20.04
N CYS A 259 -1.54 22.98 20.78
CA CYS A 259 -1.80 22.75 22.20
C CYS A 259 -0.50 22.47 22.96
N GLY A 260 0.29 23.52 23.19
CA GLY A 260 1.53 23.48 23.98
C GLY A 260 1.27 23.54 25.49
N SER A 261 0.52 22.58 26.03
CA SER A 261 0.07 22.64 27.44
C SER A 261 1.21 22.64 28.47
N ASP A 262 2.36 22.07 28.12
CA ASP A 262 3.63 22.15 28.86
C ASP A 262 4.29 23.52 28.76
N LEU A 263 4.33 24.09 27.55
CA LEU A 263 4.92 25.40 27.29
C LEU A 263 4.12 26.53 27.93
N TRP A 264 2.80 26.48 27.86
CA TRP A 264 1.92 27.51 28.41
C TRP A 264 1.76 27.39 29.92
N PHE A 265 1.90 26.17 30.47
CA PHE A 265 1.68 25.90 31.88
C PHE A 265 2.66 24.88 32.48
N GLN A 266 3.86 25.34 32.81
CA GLN A 266 4.92 24.49 33.37
C GLN A 266 4.59 23.86 34.74
N ARG A 267 3.61 24.39 35.49
CA ARG A 267 3.31 23.97 36.88
C ARG A 267 2.00 23.21 37.07
N LEU A 268 1.25 22.93 36.00
CA LEU A 268 0.02 22.15 36.14
C LEU A 268 0.33 20.70 36.54
N ASP A 269 -0.44 20.17 37.48
CA ASP A 269 -0.54 18.73 37.69
C ASP A 269 -1.23 18.07 36.48
N GLN A 270 -1.11 16.75 36.39
CA GLN A 270 -1.59 16.00 35.23
C GLN A 270 -3.11 16.14 35.03
N ASN A 271 -3.92 16.08 36.08
CA ASN A 271 -5.37 16.15 35.95
C ASN A 271 -5.81 17.52 35.44
N SER A 272 -5.22 18.59 35.98
CA SER A 272 -5.47 19.96 35.53
C SER A 272 -5.02 20.18 34.08
N ARG A 273 -3.90 19.57 33.66
CA ARG A 273 -3.43 19.60 32.27
C ARG A 273 -4.41 18.92 31.31
N LEU A 274 -4.84 17.69 31.63
CA LEU A 274 -5.80 16.96 30.80
C LEU A 274 -7.16 17.67 30.73
N ALA A 275 -7.61 18.25 31.84
CA ALA A 275 -8.84 19.05 31.87
C ALA A 275 -8.75 20.31 31.00
N PHE A 276 -7.60 20.97 30.97
CA PHE A 276 -7.35 22.10 30.07
C PHE A 276 -7.38 21.64 28.60
N ILE A 277 -6.59 20.62 28.25
CA ILE A 277 -6.53 20.06 26.89
C ILE A 277 -7.93 19.73 26.38
N LYS A 278 -8.74 19.08 27.22
CA LYS A 278 -10.11 18.72 26.88
C LYS A 278 -10.96 19.95 26.52
N ARG A 279 -11.03 20.94 27.41
CA ARG A 279 -11.82 22.16 27.16
C ARG A 279 -11.31 22.95 25.96
N TRP A 280 -10.00 23.00 25.77
CA TRP A 280 -9.36 23.66 24.63
C TRP A 280 -9.81 23.01 23.32
N LEU A 281 -9.64 21.69 23.18
CA LEU A 281 -10.02 20.96 21.97
C LEU A 281 -11.52 21.01 21.70
N GLU A 282 -12.36 20.74 22.71
CA GLU A 282 -13.82 20.72 22.55
C GLU A 282 -14.35 22.09 22.10
N GLY A 283 -13.85 23.19 22.67
CA GLY A 283 -14.27 24.55 22.28
C GLY A 283 -13.93 24.88 20.83
N HIS A 284 -12.70 24.58 20.39
CA HIS A 284 -12.29 24.84 19.01
C HIS A 284 -13.02 23.96 18.00
N ILE A 285 -13.25 22.69 18.34
CA ILE A 285 -14.01 21.75 17.50
C ILE A 285 -15.45 22.26 17.34
N GLU A 286 -16.08 22.68 18.43
CA GLU A 286 -17.43 23.26 18.42
C GLU A 286 -17.50 24.51 17.55
N ASP A 287 -16.57 25.45 17.71
CA ASP A 287 -16.59 26.69 16.95
C ASP A 287 -16.25 26.45 15.46
N ALA A 288 -15.34 25.51 15.15
CA ALA A 288 -15.08 25.10 13.78
C ALA A 288 -16.32 24.47 13.11
N GLN A 289 -17.08 23.68 13.88
CA GLN A 289 -18.32 23.04 13.43
C GLN A 289 -19.47 24.04 13.25
N ASN A 290 -19.62 24.98 14.18
CA ASN A 290 -20.83 25.77 14.31
C ASN A 290 -20.69 27.18 13.73
N ILE A 291 -19.52 27.78 13.83
CA ILE A 291 -19.23 29.15 13.39
C ILE A 291 -18.50 29.11 12.05
N LEU A 292 -17.32 28.47 12.01
CA LEU A 292 -16.47 28.52 10.81
C LEU A 292 -16.98 27.65 9.66
N LYS A 293 -17.72 26.58 9.98
CA LYS A 293 -18.17 25.54 9.02
C LYS A 293 -16.99 24.97 8.21
N LYS A 294 -15.85 24.80 8.88
CA LYS A 294 -14.58 24.35 8.29
C LYS A 294 -14.00 23.19 9.10
N PRO A 295 -13.21 22.30 8.47
CA PRO A 295 -12.42 21.32 9.20
C PRO A 295 -11.41 22.02 10.12
N VAL A 296 -11.00 21.37 11.21
CA VAL A 296 -9.94 21.84 12.10
C VAL A 296 -8.89 20.75 12.37
N ILE A 297 -7.61 21.13 12.28
CA ILE A 297 -6.46 20.27 12.61
C ILE A 297 -5.78 20.80 13.88
N LEU A 298 -5.48 19.90 14.81
CA LEU A 298 -4.49 20.16 15.87
C LEU A 298 -3.08 19.98 15.28
N ALA A 299 -2.44 21.07 14.85
CA ALA A 299 -1.21 21.02 14.06
C ALA A 299 0.05 20.74 14.90
N GLU A 300 0.00 21.03 16.21
CA GLU A 300 1.09 20.72 17.15
C GLU A 300 0.54 20.40 18.54
N PHE A 301 1.01 19.30 19.12
CA PHE A 301 0.82 18.96 20.54
C PHE A 301 1.90 17.98 21.01
N GLY A 302 2.14 17.90 22.31
CA GLY A 302 3.12 16.99 22.88
C GLY A 302 3.29 17.17 24.38
N LEU A 303 4.26 16.45 24.95
CA LEU A 303 4.70 16.66 26.34
C LEU A 303 6.21 16.40 26.44
N GLY A 304 7.01 17.45 26.63
CA GLY A 304 8.47 17.37 26.72
C GLY A 304 8.96 16.68 28.01
N SER A 305 10.08 15.96 27.92
CA SER A 305 10.73 15.30 29.07
C SER A 305 11.32 16.27 30.10
N ASP A 306 11.49 17.53 29.72
CA ASP A 306 11.90 18.67 30.53
C ASP A 306 10.73 19.30 31.32
N THR A 307 9.48 18.87 31.07
CA THR A 307 8.32 19.37 31.81
C THR A 307 8.40 18.96 33.27
N PRO A 308 8.20 19.90 34.23
CA PRO A 308 8.13 19.53 35.64
C PRO A 308 7.08 18.44 35.91
N ARG A 309 7.48 17.40 36.66
CA ARG A 309 6.68 16.18 36.93
C ARG A 309 6.41 15.32 35.68
N TYR A 310 7.28 15.40 34.68
CA TYR A 310 7.23 14.49 33.54
C TYR A 310 7.33 13.03 33.97
N THR A 311 6.48 12.20 33.38
CA THR A 311 6.61 10.74 33.34
C THR A 311 6.12 10.28 31.97
N LEU A 312 6.56 9.10 31.52
CA LEU A 312 6.04 8.52 30.29
C LEU A 312 4.51 8.35 30.34
N ALA A 313 3.97 7.96 31.50
CA ALA A 313 2.53 7.86 31.71
C ALA A 313 1.79 9.20 31.56
N ASN A 314 2.42 10.32 31.94
CA ASN A 314 1.84 11.65 31.74
C ASN A 314 1.83 12.03 30.25
N ARG A 315 2.87 11.66 29.49
CA ARG A 315 2.90 11.83 28.03
C ARG A 315 1.81 10.98 27.38
N ASP A 316 1.72 9.71 27.74
CA ASP A 316 0.68 8.80 27.26
C ASP A 316 -0.72 9.35 27.54
N GLY A 317 -0.98 9.87 28.74
CA GLY A 317 -2.26 10.49 29.08
C GLY A 317 -2.63 11.70 28.21
N VAL A 318 -1.65 12.53 27.83
CA VAL A 318 -1.85 13.66 26.91
C VAL A 318 -2.21 13.18 25.51
N PHE A 319 -1.47 12.18 24.99
CA PHE A 319 -1.74 11.60 23.67
C PHE A 319 -3.11 10.92 23.62
N THR A 320 -3.42 10.05 24.58
CA THR A 320 -4.72 9.35 24.64
C THR A 320 -5.88 10.33 24.74
N THR A 321 -5.81 11.31 25.65
CA THR A 321 -6.90 12.31 25.82
C THR A 321 -7.14 13.09 24.53
N THR A 322 -6.06 13.52 23.88
CA THR A 322 -6.15 14.28 22.62
C THR A 322 -6.79 13.44 21.52
N TYR A 323 -6.29 12.22 21.32
CA TYR A 323 -6.77 11.31 20.29
C TYR A 323 -8.20 10.84 20.50
N ASP A 324 -8.63 10.59 21.74
CA ASP A 324 -10.01 10.22 22.05
C ASP A 324 -11.00 11.33 21.70
N ILE A 325 -10.65 12.61 21.95
CA ILE A 325 -11.50 13.76 21.61
C ILE A 325 -11.62 13.91 20.08
N ILE A 326 -10.48 13.84 19.38
CA ILE A 326 -10.46 13.91 17.90
C ILE A 326 -11.28 12.77 17.30
N TYR A 327 -11.07 11.54 17.78
CA TYR A 327 -11.81 10.36 17.33
C TYR A 327 -13.31 10.48 17.59
N ALA A 328 -13.72 10.93 18.78
CA ALA A 328 -15.13 11.10 19.13
C ALA A 328 -15.86 12.13 18.26
N SER A 329 -15.17 13.18 17.83
CA SER A 329 -15.71 14.14 16.86
C SER A 329 -15.77 13.54 15.46
N ALA A 330 -14.69 12.90 14.99
CA ALA A 330 -14.64 12.25 13.69
C ALA A 330 -15.72 11.16 13.51
N GLN A 331 -15.99 10.36 14.56
CA GLN A 331 -17.04 9.34 14.56
C GLN A 331 -18.44 9.89 14.26
N LYS A 332 -18.67 11.16 14.59
CA LYS A 332 -19.94 11.86 14.37
C LYS A 332 -19.96 12.65 13.07
N GLY A 333 -18.94 12.51 12.22
CA GLY A 333 -18.77 13.36 11.03
C GLY A 333 -18.43 14.81 11.38
N GLY A 334 -17.87 15.05 12.57
CA GLY A 334 -17.56 16.39 13.08
C GLY A 334 -16.33 17.04 12.43
N SER A 335 -16.10 18.30 12.80
CA SER A 335 -15.05 19.17 12.27
C SER A 335 -13.62 18.78 12.64
N ALA A 336 -13.42 17.93 13.66
CA ALA A 336 -12.09 17.53 14.08
C ALA A 336 -11.47 16.57 13.05
N ALA A 337 -10.62 17.12 12.20
CA ALA A 337 -10.12 16.42 11.03
C ALA A 337 -8.79 15.71 11.27
N GLY A 338 -8.13 15.95 12.41
CA GLY A 338 -6.99 15.18 12.87
C GLY A 338 -5.99 15.94 13.73
N ALA A 339 -4.87 15.29 14.05
CA ALA A 339 -3.84 15.81 14.95
C ALA A 339 -2.42 15.43 14.52
N LEU A 340 -1.48 16.35 14.73
CA LEU A 340 -0.06 16.19 14.46
C LEU A 340 0.76 16.44 15.73
N PHE A 341 1.53 15.45 16.16
CA PHE A 341 2.35 15.59 17.37
C PHE A 341 3.72 16.19 17.07
N TRP A 342 4.29 16.87 18.07
CA TRP A 342 5.63 17.44 18.06
C TRP A 342 6.54 16.58 18.98
N GLU A 343 7.62 15.95 18.50
CA GLU A 343 8.11 15.88 17.11
C GLU A 343 8.70 14.50 16.82
N VAL A 344 8.96 14.19 15.55
CA VAL A 344 9.63 12.96 15.13
C VAL A 344 11.04 13.24 14.63
N ILE A 345 11.99 12.41 15.06
CA ILE A 345 13.35 12.36 14.54
C ILE A 345 13.67 10.96 14.00
N SER A 346 14.63 10.87 13.07
CA SER A 346 15.14 9.59 12.59
C SER A 346 16.17 9.01 13.57
N GLU A 347 16.35 7.69 13.55
CA GLU A 347 17.36 7.03 14.37
C GLU A 347 18.76 7.58 14.06
N GLY A 348 19.56 7.82 15.12
CA GLY A 348 20.89 8.42 14.98
C GLY A 348 20.92 9.94 14.80
N MET A 349 19.78 10.65 14.88
CA MET A 349 19.71 12.12 14.82
C MET A 349 19.70 12.78 16.21
N SER A 350 20.57 12.35 17.13
CA SER A 350 20.61 12.88 18.50
C SER A 350 20.85 14.39 18.57
N ASN A 351 21.52 14.98 17.58
CA ASN A 351 21.76 16.42 17.50
C ASN A 351 20.49 17.26 17.21
N PHE A 352 19.41 16.62 16.76
CA PHE A 352 18.10 17.23 16.54
C PHE A 352 17.11 16.87 17.65
N ALA A 353 17.50 16.04 18.62
CA ALA A 353 16.59 15.56 19.65
C ALA A 353 16.32 16.66 20.68
N GLY A 354 15.08 17.13 20.72
CA GLY A 354 14.52 17.91 21.80
C GLY A 354 13.82 17.04 22.87
N PRO A 355 13.37 17.64 23.97
CA PRO A 355 12.67 16.94 25.05
C PRO A 355 11.38 16.23 24.61
N SER A 356 10.76 16.69 23.51
CA SER A 356 9.52 16.14 22.96
C SER A 356 9.73 15.12 21.85
N SER A 357 10.96 14.87 21.40
CA SER A 357 11.22 14.02 20.24
C SER A 357 10.79 12.56 20.49
N ILE A 358 10.31 11.94 19.42
CA ILE A 358 9.88 10.54 19.36
C ILE A 358 10.58 9.89 18.16
N ILE A 359 11.20 8.74 18.38
CA ILE A 359 11.69 7.87 17.32
C ILE A 359 10.62 6.80 17.08
N LEU A 360 10.06 6.74 15.87
CA LEU A 360 8.91 5.88 15.56
C LEU A 360 9.22 4.37 15.59
N SER A 361 10.48 4.00 15.41
CA SER A 361 10.92 2.60 15.55
C SER A 361 11.02 2.17 17.03
N ASP A 362 11.02 3.12 17.97
CA ASP A 362 11.04 2.80 19.40
C ASP A 362 9.66 2.32 19.81
N LYS A 363 9.57 1.06 20.25
CA LYS A 363 8.32 0.40 20.69
C LYS A 363 7.80 0.91 22.04
N SER A 364 7.89 2.22 22.28
CA SER A 364 7.40 2.89 23.48
C SER A 364 5.88 2.82 23.59
N SER A 365 5.34 3.02 24.80
CA SER A 365 3.89 3.09 25.02
C SER A 365 3.26 4.24 24.21
N THR A 366 3.91 5.39 24.12
CA THR A 366 3.46 6.52 23.28
C THR A 366 3.31 6.11 21.81
N VAL A 367 4.29 5.38 21.25
CA VAL A 367 4.24 4.91 19.86
C VAL A 367 3.12 3.90 19.64
N ASN A 368 2.83 3.05 20.62
CA ASN A 368 1.66 2.16 20.56
C ASN A 368 0.35 2.93 20.54
N ILE A 369 0.22 3.99 21.35
CA ILE A 369 -0.96 4.88 21.37
C ILE A 369 -1.13 5.59 20.01
N ILE A 370 -0.04 6.10 19.44
CA ILE A 370 -0.02 6.71 18.11
C ILE A 370 -0.53 5.72 17.05
N SER A 371 0.02 4.50 17.04
CA SER A 371 -0.37 3.48 16.07
C SER A 371 -1.83 3.03 16.24
N GLU A 372 -2.29 2.89 17.49
CA GLU A 372 -3.68 2.53 17.77
C GLU A 372 -4.64 3.60 17.27
N GLN A 373 -4.33 4.88 17.48
CA GLN A 373 -5.14 5.97 16.97
C GLN A 373 -5.20 5.99 15.43
N ALA A 374 -4.03 5.89 14.79
CA ALA A 374 -3.95 5.87 13.33
C ALA A 374 -4.82 4.75 12.75
N ARG A 375 -4.79 3.56 13.36
CA ARG A 375 -5.67 2.45 13.03
C ARG A 375 -7.15 2.76 13.24
N LYS A 376 -7.53 3.35 14.38
CA LYS A 376 -8.94 3.73 14.68
C LYS A 376 -9.50 4.68 13.62
N MET A 377 -8.74 5.71 13.26
CA MET A 377 -9.13 6.71 12.26
C MET A 377 -9.18 6.12 10.85
N GLY A 378 -8.24 5.25 10.50
CA GLY A 378 -8.24 4.54 9.22
C GLY A 378 -9.45 3.62 9.04
N LEU A 379 -9.79 2.84 10.07
CA LEU A 379 -11.02 2.02 10.09
C LEU A 379 -12.29 2.88 9.97
N LEU A 380 -12.33 4.02 10.66
CA LEU A 380 -13.45 4.94 10.59
C LEU A 380 -13.64 5.51 9.17
N ALA A 381 -12.56 5.88 8.49
CA ALA A 381 -12.63 6.34 7.09
C ALA A 381 -13.21 5.26 6.16
N ILE A 382 -12.83 3.99 6.36
CA ILE A 382 -13.36 2.84 5.61
C ILE A 382 -14.86 2.66 5.91
N LEU A 383 -15.26 2.65 7.18
CA LEU A 383 -16.65 2.47 7.61
C LEU A 383 -17.57 3.56 7.07
N ILE A 384 -17.14 4.83 7.12
CA ILE A 384 -17.93 5.95 6.59
C ILE A 384 -18.01 5.86 5.05
N ALA A 385 -16.92 5.50 4.37
CA ALA A 385 -16.93 5.29 2.92
C ALA A 385 -17.85 4.12 2.50
N GLN A 386 -17.99 3.09 3.34
CA GLN A 386 -18.92 1.99 3.12
C GLN A 386 -20.38 2.44 3.29
N ASN A 387 -20.69 3.24 4.32
CA ASN A 387 -22.05 3.77 4.55
C ASN A 387 -22.49 4.81 3.50
N SER A 388 -21.58 5.59 2.92
CA SER A 388 -21.90 6.51 1.82
C SER A 388 -22.04 5.81 0.46
N SER A 389 -21.53 4.58 0.33
CA SER A 389 -21.67 3.75 -0.89
C SER A 389 -23.01 3.01 -1.00
N ASP A 390 -23.88 3.08 0.02
CA ASP A 390 -25.26 2.55 -0.04
C ASP A 390 -26.21 3.37 -0.93
N LEU A 391 -25.72 4.46 -1.55
CA LEU A 391 -26.42 5.19 -2.61
C LEU A 391 -25.74 5.13 -3.99
N GLY A 392 -24.67 4.34 -4.18
CA GLY A 392 -24.08 4.18 -5.50
C GLY A 392 -22.78 3.39 -5.54
N VAL A 393 -22.86 2.20 -6.15
CA VAL A 393 -21.75 1.34 -6.61
C VAL A 393 -20.90 0.68 -5.51
N LYS A 394 -21.33 -0.52 -5.10
CA LYS A 394 -20.57 -1.48 -4.28
C LYS A 394 -19.27 -1.90 -4.95
N SER A 395 -18.11 -1.63 -4.34
CA SER A 395 -16.93 -2.47 -4.55
C SER A 395 -17.16 -3.82 -3.86
N ALA A 396 -16.85 -4.93 -4.54
CA ALA A 396 -17.08 -6.26 -4.02
C ALA A 396 -16.05 -6.57 -2.92
N SER A 397 -16.49 -6.97 -1.73
CA SER A 397 -15.59 -7.41 -0.65
C SER A 397 -14.75 -8.60 -1.12
N SER A 398 -13.44 -8.60 -0.81
CA SER A 398 -12.49 -9.67 -1.11
C SER A 398 -12.56 -10.86 -0.14
N ASP A 399 -13.40 -10.83 0.89
CA ASP A 399 -13.38 -11.77 2.03
C ASP A 399 -13.98 -13.16 1.78
N GLY A 400 -14.35 -13.49 0.53
CA GLY A 400 -14.93 -14.78 0.18
C GLY A 400 -13.91 -15.76 -0.41
N PHE A 401 -14.15 -17.06 -0.27
CA PHE A 401 -13.44 -18.08 -1.05
C PHE A 401 -13.84 -17.97 -2.52
N VAL A 402 -12.84 -18.02 -3.40
CA VAL A 402 -13.11 -18.15 -4.84
C VAL A 402 -13.55 -19.59 -5.10
N SER A 403 -14.68 -19.74 -5.78
CA SER A 403 -15.22 -21.03 -6.21
C SER A 403 -15.30 -21.05 -7.73
N ARG A 404 -15.74 -22.17 -8.32
CA ARG A 404 -16.05 -22.24 -9.75
C ARG A 404 -17.52 -22.57 -9.98
N LYS A 405 -18.07 -22.04 -11.07
CA LYS A 405 -19.37 -22.42 -11.62
C LYS A 405 -19.21 -22.67 -13.11
N GLY A 406 -19.17 -23.96 -13.47
CA GLY A 406 -18.81 -24.36 -14.83
C GLY A 406 -17.41 -23.88 -15.18
N VAL A 407 -17.33 -23.07 -16.25
CA VAL A 407 -16.07 -22.54 -16.80
C VAL A 407 -15.64 -21.19 -16.21
N GLN A 408 -16.35 -20.65 -15.21
CA GLN A 408 -16.04 -19.35 -14.61
C GLN A 408 -15.68 -19.47 -13.13
N PHE A 409 -14.80 -18.60 -12.64
CA PHE A 409 -14.64 -18.39 -11.21
C PHE A 409 -15.73 -17.48 -10.66
N ILE A 410 -16.13 -17.74 -9.42
CA ILE A 410 -17.15 -17.00 -8.69
C ILE A 410 -16.59 -16.58 -7.33
N LEU A 411 -16.66 -15.28 -7.05
CA LEU A 411 -16.38 -14.69 -5.75
C LEU A 411 -17.61 -13.94 -5.27
N ASN A 412 -18.14 -14.30 -4.10
CA ASN A 412 -19.31 -13.66 -3.50
C ASN A 412 -20.52 -13.56 -4.46
N GLY A 413 -20.76 -14.64 -5.20
CA GLY A 413 -21.87 -14.75 -6.15
C GLY A 413 -21.67 -14.05 -7.50
N LYS A 414 -20.52 -13.39 -7.73
CA LYS A 414 -20.20 -12.70 -8.97
C LYS A 414 -19.03 -13.35 -9.71
N PRO A 415 -18.96 -13.25 -11.05
CA PRO A 415 -17.78 -13.65 -11.80
C PRO A 415 -16.51 -12.99 -11.28
N PHE A 416 -15.43 -13.77 -11.17
CA PHE A 416 -14.09 -13.32 -10.82
C PHE A 416 -13.13 -13.59 -11.97
N TYR A 417 -12.34 -12.60 -12.36
CA TYR A 417 -11.40 -12.68 -13.49
C TYR A 417 -10.02 -12.20 -13.07
N ALA A 418 -9.03 -13.07 -13.05
CA ALA A 418 -7.67 -12.72 -12.66
C ALA A 418 -6.99 -11.82 -13.71
N ASN A 419 -6.70 -10.57 -13.36
CA ASN A 419 -5.53 -9.88 -13.91
C ASN A 419 -4.48 -9.84 -12.82
N GLY A 420 -3.33 -10.46 -13.05
CA GLY A 420 -2.37 -10.73 -12.00
C GLY A 420 -0.95 -10.85 -12.49
N PHE A 421 -0.09 -11.28 -11.58
CA PHE A 421 1.35 -11.33 -11.83
C PHE A 421 2.00 -12.44 -11.03
N ASN A 422 3.21 -12.83 -11.44
CA ASN A 422 4.08 -13.70 -10.67
C ASN A 422 5.02 -12.85 -9.81
N ALA A 423 5.15 -13.21 -8.53
CA ALA A 423 6.14 -12.64 -7.62
C ALA A 423 6.72 -13.77 -6.77
N TYR A 424 7.70 -14.43 -7.35
CA TYR A 424 8.22 -15.69 -6.83
C TYR A 424 9.11 -15.51 -5.59
N TRP A 425 9.67 -14.32 -5.44
CA TRP A 425 10.67 -13.95 -4.43
C TRP A 425 10.05 -13.54 -3.09
N LEU A 426 8.72 -13.54 -2.96
CA LEU A 426 8.01 -13.08 -1.76
C LEU A 426 8.51 -13.77 -0.48
N ALA A 427 8.61 -15.10 -0.50
CA ALA A 427 9.08 -15.87 0.66
C ALA A 427 10.54 -15.55 1.02
N TYR A 428 11.37 -15.15 0.05
CA TYR A 428 12.76 -14.78 0.29
C TYR A 428 12.86 -13.41 0.98
N GLU A 429 12.23 -12.38 0.42
CA GLU A 429 12.28 -11.01 0.99
C GLU A 429 11.54 -10.92 2.33
N ALA A 430 10.57 -11.81 2.57
CA ALA A 430 9.87 -11.94 3.84
C ALA A 430 10.79 -12.17 5.06
N THR A 431 11.86 -12.94 4.84
CA THR A 431 12.77 -13.38 5.92
C THR A 431 13.61 -12.26 6.49
N ASP A 432 13.73 -11.14 5.78
CA ASP A 432 14.58 -10.02 6.12
C ASP A 432 13.75 -8.78 6.41
N SER A 433 13.78 -8.33 7.67
CA SER A 433 13.02 -7.15 8.10
C SER A 433 13.43 -5.87 7.37
N THR A 434 14.66 -5.80 6.85
CA THR A 434 15.17 -4.61 6.15
C THR A 434 14.64 -4.50 4.72
N THR A 435 14.18 -5.59 4.13
CA THR A 435 13.68 -5.61 2.74
C THR A 435 12.21 -6.01 2.65
N ARG A 436 11.59 -6.48 3.73
CA ARG A 436 10.18 -6.87 3.80
C ARG A 436 9.21 -5.79 3.29
N PHE A 437 9.53 -4.50 3.48
CA PHE A 437 8.71 -3.40 2.96
C PHE A 437 8.53 -3.43 1.43
N LYS A 438 9.44 -4.07 0.69
CA LYS A 438 9.33 -4.25 -0.77
C LYS A 438 8.14 -5.11 -1.16
N ILE A 439 7.71 -6.03 -0.30
CA ILE A 439 6.49 -6.84 -0.49
C ILE A 439 5.26 -5.96 -0.41
N THR A 440 5.16 -5.16 0.65
CA THR A 440 4.12 -4.14 0.83
C THR A 440 4.07 -3.19 -0.36
N TYR A 441 5.21 -2.63 -0.74
CA TYR A 441 5.31 -1.68 -1.84
C TYR A 441 4.90 -2.29 -3.18
N MET A 442 5.32 -3.53 -3.47
CA MET A 442 4.89 -4.24 -4.67
C MET A 442 3.37 -4.45 -4.68
N PHE A 443 2.77 -4.89 -3.57
CA PHE A 443 1.32 -5.07 -3.50
C PHE A 443 0.56 -3.74 -3.59
N GLN A 444 1.06 -2.66 -3.00
CA GLN A 444 0.48 -1.32 -3.15
C GLN A 444 0.47 -0.89 -4.62
N ASN A 445 1.60 -1.02 -5.33
CA ASN A 445 1.64 -0.73 -6.76
C ASN A 445 0.69 -1.64 -7.55
N ALA A 446 0.60 -2.92 -7.19
CA ALA A 446 -0.35 -3.82 -7.82
C ALA A 446 -1.80 -3.33 -7.65
N THR A 447 -2.18 -2.82 -6.47
CA THR A 447 -3.51 -2.24 -6.26
C THR A 447 -3.78 -0.96 -7.04
N ILE A 448 -2.77 -0.12 -7.28
CA ILE A 448 -2.90 1.09 -8.13
C ILE A 448 -3.32 0.71 -9.56
N HIS A 449 -2.83 -0.43 -10.04
CA HIS A 449 -3.14 -0.97 -11.37
C HIS A 449 -4.32 -1.97 -11.36
N ASP A 450 -5.14 -1.96 -10.29
CA ASP A 450 -6.32 -2.82 -10.13
C ASP A 450 -6.01 -4.32 -10.29
N LEU A 451 -4.78 -4.76 -10.02
CA LEU A 451 -4.39 -6.16 -10.08
C LEU A 451 -5.05 -6.93 -8.93
N THR A 452 -5.49 -8.15 -9.23
CA THR A 452 -6.44 -8.87 -8.36
C THR A 452 -5.85 -10.14 -7.76
N ILE A 453 -4.73 -10.63 -8.31
CA ILE A 453 -4.13 -11.89 -7.88
C ILE A 453 -2.60 -11.87 -8.06
N VAL A 454 -1.91 -12.52 -7.14
CA VAL A 454 -0.51 -12.87 -7.26
C VAL A 454 -0.34 -14.38 -7.29
N ARG A 455 0.55 -14.88 -8.14
CA ARG A 455 1.07 -16.25 -8.05
C ARG A 455 2.47 -16.22 -7.44
N THR A 456 2.71 -17.09 -6.48
CA THR A 456 3.97 -17.15 -5.75
C THR A 456 4.31 -18.58 -5.31
N TRP A 457 5.55 -18.77 -4.88
CA TRP A 457 6.04 -20.07 -4.45
C TRP A 457 5.82 -20.28 -2.95
N GLY A 458 5.15 -21.39 -2.64
CA GLY A 458 5.05 -21.97 -1.30
C GLY A 458 6.21 -22.91 -0.99
N PHE A 459 7.33 -22.81 -1.71
CA PHE A 459 8.53 -23.62 -1.54
C PHE A 459 9.79 -22.78 -1.58
N ARG A 460 10.81 -23.30 -0.92
CA ARG A 460 12.22 -22.95 -1.07
C ARG A 460 13.00 -24.00 -0.30
N ASP A 461 13.39 -25.07 -0.98
CA ASP A 461 13.81 -26.33 -0.37
C ASP A 461 15.33 -26.38 -0.23
N GLY A 462 15.81 -26.33 1.01
CA GLY A 462 17.24 -26.27 1.31
C GLY A 462 17.91 -24.94 0.96
N GLY A 463 19.19 -24.82 1.35
CA GLY A 463 20.02 -23.64 1.07
C GLY A 463 19.77 -22.42 1.96
N TYR A 464 20.40 -21.29 1.60
CA TYR A 464 20.38 -20.04 2.37
C TYR A 464 19.01 -19.36 2.34
N ARG A 465 18.31 -19.17 3.48
CA ARG A 465 16.91 -18.66 3.60
C ARG A 465 15.84 -19.63 3.07
N ALA A 466 16.00 -20.93 3.33
CA ALA A 466 15.02 -21.94 2.95
C ALA A 466 13.70 -21.77 3.69
N LEU A 467 12.57 -22.00 3.01
CA LEU A 467 11.27 -22.19 3.67
C LEU A 467 11.26 -23.57 4.33
N GLN A 468 11.65 -24.61 3.58
CA GLN A 468 11.80 -25.96 4.10
C GLN A 468 13.28 -26.32 4.15
N ILE A 469 13.84 -26.30 5.36
CA ILE A 469 15.28 -26.50 5.59
C ILE A 469 15.65 -27.98 5.37
N ALA A 470 14.79 -28.88 5.84
CA ALA A 470 14.89 -30.33 5.71
C ALA A 470 13.47 -30.92 5.67
N PRO A 471 13.28 -32.22 5.33
CA PRO A 471 11.95 -32.84 5.34
C PRO A 471 11.18 -32.60 6.67
N GLY A 472 10.11 -31.80 6.61
CA GLY A 472 9.28 -31.48 7.78
C GLY A 472 9.80 -30.37 8.71
N VAL A 473 10.90 -29.67 8.37
CA VAL A 473 11.48 -28.58 9.17
C VAL A 473 11.39 -27.25 8.42
N TYR A 474 10.76 -26.24 9.02
CA TYR A 474 10.42 -24.97 8.35
C TYR A 474 10.99 -23.72 9.02
N ASP A 475 11.25 -22.68 8.23
CA ASP A 475 11.48 -21.31 8.71
C ASP A 475 10.16 -20.51 8.70
N GLU A 476 9.71 -20.14 9.89
CA GLU A 476 8.43 -19.45 10.10
C GLU A 476 8.40 -17.99 9.63
N LYS A 477 9.53 -17.38 9.28
CA LYS A 477 9.61 -15.96 8.86
C LYS A 477 9.16 -15.70 7.42
N THR A 478 8.93 -16.76 6.64
CA THR A 478 8.74 -16.74 5.17
C THR A 478 7.28 -16.58 4.74
N PHE A 479 6.32 -16.69 5.65
CA PHE A 479 4.88 -16.78 5.37
C PHE A 479 4.21 -15.40 5.14
N GLN A 480 3.62 -15.16 3.95
CA GLN A 480 3.23 -13.81 3.46
C GLN A 480 1.78 -13.64 2.97
N VAL A 481 0.80 -14.22 3.66
CA VAL A 481 -0.62 -14.06 3.27
C VAL A 481 -1.24 -12.75 3.79
N THR A 482 -0.69 -12.20 4.88
CA THR A 482 -1.27 -11.06 5.60
C THR A 482 -1.31 -9.79 4.75
N GLU A 483 -0.26 -9.53 3.98
CA GLU A 483 -0.17 -8.29 3.21
C GLU A 483 -1.06 -8.31 1.97
N ALA A 484 -1.11 -9.45 1.27
CA ALA A 484 -2.07 -9.67 0.20
C ALA A 484 -3.52 -9.51 0.70
N LYS A 485 -3.83 -10.03 1.91
CA LYS A 485 -5.12 -9.85 2.57
C LYS A 485 -5.45 -8.38 2.84
N ARG A 486 -4.50 -7.64 3.43
CA ARG A 486 -4.65 -6.22 3.76
C ARG A 486 -5.02 -5.38 2.53
N LEU A 487 -4.50 -5.76 1.37
CA LEU A 487 -4.66 -5.03 0.11
C LEU A 487 -5.68 -5.67 -0.85
N GLY A 488 -6.40 -6.70 -0.41
CA GLY A 488 -7.47 -7.33 -1.20
C GLY A 488 -7.00 -8.15 -2.42
N ILE A 489 -5.73 -8.53 -2.47
CA ILE A 489 -5.13 -9.33 -3.54
C ILE A 489 -5.26 -10.82 -3.21
N LYS A 490 -5.76 -11.63 -4.15
CA LYS A 490 -5.82 -13.08 -4.01
C LYS A 490 -4.46 -13.74 -4.25
N MET A 491 -4.27 -14.96 -3.76
CA MET A 491 -3.02 -15.70 -3.94
C MET A 491 -3.22 -17.08 -4.59
N ILE A 492 -2.38 -17.42 -5.57
CA ILE A 492 -2.11 -18.80 -5.97
C ILE A 492 -0.75 -19.18 -5.37
N ILE A 493 -0.71 -20.27 -4.62
CA ILE A 493 0.52 -20.74 -3.96
C ILE A 493 0.88 -22.12 -4.52
N THR A 494 2.07 -22.22 -5.13
CA THR A 494 2.58 -23.45 -5.72
C THR A 494 3.41 -24.24 -4.69
N PHE A 495 3.16 -25.55 -4.53
CA PHE A 495 3.79 -26.34 -3.45
C PHE A 495 5.24 -26.77 -3.71
N VAL A 496 5.65 -26.95 -4.96
CA VAL A 496 7.03 -27.39 -5.26
C VAL A 496 7.41 -26.99 -6.69
N ASN A 497 8.71 -26.94 -6.99
CA ASN A 497 9.23 -26.70 -8.35
C ASN A 497 9.59 -27.99 -9.08
N ASN A 498 9.44 -28.00 -10.41
CA ASN A 498 10.05 -29.02 -11.27
C ASN A 498 11.56 -28.82 -11.43
N TYR A 499 12.03 -27.57 -11.47
CA TYR A 499 13.45 -27.23 -11.64
C TYR A 499 14.21 -27.28 -10.31
N SER A 500 15.54 -27.35 -10.39
CA SER A 500 16.43 -27.35 -9.22
C SER A 500 16.58 -25.98 -8.55
N ASP A 501 16.15 -24.91 -9.22
CA ASP A 501 16.24 -23.56 -8.69
C ASP A 501 15.38 -23.43 -7.43
N PHE A 502 16.03 -22.96 -6.36
CA PHE A 502 15.43 -22.84 -5.03
C PHE A 502 14.93 -24.17 -4.45
N GLY A 503 15.50 -25.31 -4.89
CA GLY A 503 15.18 -26.63 -4.38
C GLY A 503 14.46 -27.50 -5.42
N GLY A 504 13.15 -27.70 -5.25
CA GLY A 504 12.32 -28.45 -6.20
C GLY A 504 12.47 -29.97 -6.10
N ARG A 505 11.88 -30.69 -7.06
CA ARG A 505 11.78 -32.16 -7.04
C ARG A 505 13.14 -32.87 -6.87
N LYS A 506 14.20 -32.29 -7.44
CA LYS A 506 15.57 -32.78 -7.27
C LYS A 506 15.99 -32.82 -5.80
N GLN A 507 15.72 -31.75 -5.05
CA GLN A 507 16.09 -31.67 -3.63
C GLN A 507 15.36 -32.72 -2.79
N TYR A 508 14.11 -33.04 -3.14
CA TYR A 508 13.34 -34.10 -2.51
C TYR A 508 13.91 -35.50 -2.77
N VAL A 509 14.37 -35.76 -4.00
CA VAL A 509 15.06 -37.00 -4.35
C VAL A 509 16.41 -37.08 -3.63
N ASP A 510 17.17 -35.99 -3.58
CA ASP A 510 18.45 -35.92 -2.86
C ASP A 510 18.27 -36.17 -1.35
N TRP A 511 17.21 -35.64 -0.73
CA TRP A 511 16.87 -35.97 0.66
C TRP A 511 16.60 -37.46 0.87
N ALA A 512 15.87 -38.11 -0.03
CA ALA A 512 15.64 -39.55 0.06
C ALA A 512 16.96 -40.34 -0.14
N LYS A 513 17.77 -39.94 -1.10
CA LYS A 513 19.09 -40.54 -1.36
C LYS A 513 19.99 -40.49 -0.13
N ASN A 514 20.00 -39.38 0.59
CA ASN A 514 20.80 -39.19 1.81
C ASN A 514 20.33 -40.07 2.99
N THR A 515 19.13 -40.64 2.92
CA THR A 515 18.63 -41.64 3.90
C THR A 515 18.92 -43.09 3.48
N GLY A 516 19.65 -43.28 2.37
CA GLY A 516 19.98 -44.61 1.82
C GLY A 516 18.93 -45.19 0.88
N GLN A 517 17.94 -44.41 0.42
CA GLN A 517 17.00 -44.88 -0.60
C GLN A 517 17.69 -45.07 -1.94
N ASN A 518 17.33 -46.14 -2.66
CA ASN A 518 17.80 -46.38 -4.01
C ASN A 518 16.99 -45.54 -5.02
N VAL A 519 17.43 -44.30 -5.22
CA VAL A 519 16.89 -43.35 -6.22
C VAL A 519 18.02 -42.86 -7.12
N SER A 520 17.75 -42.73 -8.41
CA SER A 520 18.74 -42.43 -9.45
C SER A 520 18.32 -41.35 -10.44
N SER A 521 17.04 -40.93 -10.42
CA SER A 521 16.48 -39.91 -11.30
C SER A 521 15.65 -38.89 -10.54
N ASP A 522 15.64 -37.63 -11.00
CA ASP A 522 14.72 -36.61 -10.48
C ASP A 522 13.24 -36.99 -10.72
N ASP A 523 12.96 -37.88 -11.69
CA ASP A 523 11.62 -38.42 -11.95
C ASP A 523 11.18 -39.47 -10.91
N ASP A 524 12.10 -39.99 -10.07
CA ASP A 524 11.75 -40.85 -8.93
C ASP A 524 10.90 -40.10 -7.90
N PHE A 525 10.85 -38.77 -7.98
CA PHE A 525 9.91 -37.94 -7.23
C PHE A 525 8.45 -38.39 -7.39
N TYR A 526 8.08 -38.87 -8.59
CA TYR A 526 6.70 -39.26 -8.90
C TYR A 526 6.36 -40.69 -8.46
N THR A 527 7.35 -41.54 -8.20
CA THR A 527 7.15 -42.99 -8.00
C THR A 527 7.62 -43.47 -6.63
N ASN A 528 8.73 -42.93 -6.11
CA ASN A 528 9.31 -43.37 -4.84
C ASN A 528 8.36 -43.06 -3.66
N PRO A 529 7.94 -44.06 -2.87
CA PRO A 529 6.99 -43.87 -1.78
C PRO A 529 7.46 -42.87 -0.71
N LEU A 530 8.75 -42.85 -0.37
CA LEU A 530 9.31 -41.93 0.63
C LEU A 530 9.29 -40.49 0.11
N VAL A 531 9.68 -40.27 -1.14
CA VAL A 531 9.68 -38.94 -1.75
C VAL A 531 8.25 -38.38 -1.84
N LYS A 532 7.29 -39.21 -2.27
CA LYS A 532 5.86 -38.83 -2.26
C LYS A 532 5.38 -38.49 -0.85
N GLN A 533 5.86 -39.21 0.17
CA GLN A 533 5.50 -38.91 1.55
C GLN A 533 6.08 -37.58 2.03
N TYR A 534 7.31 -37.22 1.64
CA TYR A 534 7.86 -35.90 1.93
C TYR A 534 7.00 -34.77 1.34
N TYR A 535 6.54 -34.91 0.10
CA TYR A 535 5.63 -33.95 -0.52
C TYR A 535 4.29 -33.85 0.23
N LYS A 536 3.68 -34.99 0.59
CA LYS A 536 2.45 -35.01 1.39
C LYS A 536 2.61 -34.35 2.76
N ASN A 537 3.77 -34.50 3.39
CA ASN A 537 4.09 -33.82 4.65
C ASN A 537 4.22 -32.30 4.44
N HIS A 538 4.79 -31.88 3.31
CA HIS A 538 4.87 -30.47 2.93
C HIS A 538 3.50 -29.83 2.74
N VAL A 539 2.66 -30.44 1.91
CA VAL A 539 1.26 -30.03 1.72
C VAL A 539 0.54 -29.92 3.05
N LYS A 540 0.61 -30.96 3.90
CA LYS A 540 -0.06 -30.96 5.20
C LYS A 540 0.40 -29.80 6.09
N THR A 541 1.69 -29.48 6.07
CA THR A 541 2.25 -28.41 6.90
C THR A 541 1.82 -27.05 6.39
N MET A 542 1.95 -26.80 5.09
CA MET A 542 1.55 -25.54 4.46
C MET A 542 0.06 -25.26 4.66
N VAL A 543 -0.79 -26.25 4.38
CA VAL A 543 -2.25 -26.10 4.41
C VAL A 543 -2.79 -25.90 5.82
N ASN A 544 -2.23 -26.60 6.83
CA ASN A 544 -2.64 -26.44 8.24
C ASN A 544 -1.85 -25.35 8.98
N ARG A 545 -1.04 -24.54 8.29
CA ARG A 545 -0.26 -23.48 8.91
C ARG A 545 -1.19 -22.39 9.45
N VAL A 546 -1.15 -22.15 10.77
CA VAL A 546 -1.82 -21.00 11.39
C VAL A 546 -1.01 -19.73 11.14
N ASN A 547 -1.47 -18.84 10.26
CA ASN A 547 -0.80 -17.57 10.02
C ASN A 547 -0.55 -16.82 11.36
N THR A 548 0.69 -16.44 11.66
CA THR A 548 1.04 -15.79 12.94
C THR A 548 0.46 -14.40 13.09
N PHE A 549 0.06 -13.74 12.01
CA PHE A 549 -0.56 -12.41 12.01
C PHE A 549 -2.07 -12.50 11.98
N THR A 550 -2.65 -13.21 11.00
CA THR A 550 -4.13 -13.30 10.87
C THR A 550 -4.75 -14.26 11.88
N LYS A 551 -3.95 -15.16 12.46
CA LYS A 551 -4.37 -16.25 13.36
C LYS A 551 -5.32 -17.27 12.70
N VAL A 552 -5.39 -17.27 11.38
CA VAL A 552 -6.21 -18.18 10.57
C VAL A 552 -5.33 -19.25 9.94
N GLU A 553 -5.78 -20.50 9.94
CA GLU A 553 -5.12 -21.56 9.18
C GLU A 553 -5.18 -21.29 7.68
N TYR A 554 -4.14 -21.63 6.93
CA TYR A 554 -4.12 -21.36 5.49
C TYR A 554 -5.29 -21.99 4.73
N LYS A 555 -5.73 -23.20 5.10
CA LYS A 555 -6.95 -23.83 4.55
C LYS A 555 -8.24 -23.04 4.80
N ASP A 556 -8.22 -22.14 5.79
CA ASP A 556 -9.35 -21.31 6.19
C ASP A 556 -9.18 -19.83 5.78
N GLU A 557 -8.11 -19.49 5.05
CA GLU A 557 -7.75 -18.11 4.71
C GLU A 557 -8.21 -17.75 3.28
N PRO A 558 -9.36 -17.08 3.10
CA PRO A 558 -9.95 -16.83 1.78
C PRO A 558 -9.09 -15.94 0.87
N THR A 559 -8.06 -15.28 1.39
CA THR A 559 -7.06 -14.57 0.58
C THR A 559 -6.33 -15.52 -0.37
N ILE A 560 -6.11 -16.78 0.03
CA ILE A 560 -5.65 -17.81 -0.89
C ILE A 560 -6.84 -18.15 -1.81
N MET A 561 -6.64 -18.04 -3.12
CA MET A 561 -7.62 -18.46 -4.12
C MET A 561 -7.50 -19.95 -4.39
N GLY A 562 -6.27 -20.45 -4.49
CA GLY A 562 -6.02 -21.84 -4.76
C GLY A 562 -4.58 -22.26 -4.65
N TRP A 563 -4.38 -23.57 -4.72
CA TRP A 563 -3.09 -24.22 -4.68
C TRP A 563 -2.69 -24.71 -6.09
N GLU A 564 -1.40 -24.84 -6.32
CA GLU A 564 -0.85 -25.56 -7.46
C GLU A 564 0.02 -26.73 -7.00
N LEU A 565 -0.18 -27.90 -7.62
CA LEU A 565 0.57 -29.11 -7.26
C LEU A 565 2.08 -28.92 -7.44
N MET A 566 2.51 -28.38 -8.59
CA MET A 566 3.91 -28.16 -8.91
C MET A 566 4.05 -27.09 -9.99
N ASN A 567 5.10 -26.29 -9.95
CA ASN A 567 5.46 -25.41 -11.05
C ASN A 567 6.06 -26.22 -12.21
N GLU A 568 5.42 -26.18 -13.38
CA GLU A 568 5.90 -26.76 -14.65
C GLU A 568 6.36 -28.23 -14.56
N PRO A 569 5.51 -29.16 -14.05
CA PRO A 569 5.90 -30.56 -13.86
C PRO A 569 6.24 -31.25 -15.18
N GLN A 570 7.36 -31.99 -15.20
CA GLN A 570 7.81 -32.79 -16.34
C GLN A 570 8.26 -34.19 -15.85
N CYS A 571 7.96 -35.24 -16.62
CA CYS A 571 8.35 -36.62 -16.37
C CYS A 571 8.97 -37.22 -17.65
N ARG A 572 10.29 -37.08 -17.81
CA ARG A 572 11.00 -37.52 -19.02
C ARG A 572 11.21 -39.04 -19.07
N ALA A 573 11.20 -39.69 -17.91
CA ALA A 573 11.24 -41.14 -17.77
C ALA A 573 10.00 -41.83 -18.35
N ASP A 574 8.87 -41.13 -18.46
CA ASP A 574 7.64 -41.65 -19.07
C ASP A 574 6.97 -40.62 -20.00
N PRO A 575 7.43 -40.52 -21.26
CA PRO A 575 6.84 -39.63 -22.26
C PRO A 575 5.36 -39.90 -22.58
N SER A 576 4.80 -41.06 -22.17
CA SER A 576 3.37 -41.33 -22.33
C SER A 576 2.48 -40.50 -21.39
N GLY A 577 3.07 -39.90 -20.35
CA GLY A 577 2.39 -39.06 -19.36
C GLY A 577 1.54 -39.82 -18.34
N LYS A 578 1.55 -41.15 -18.36
CA LYS A 578 0.80 -41.99 -17.41
C LYS A 578 1.31 -41.83 -15.99
N THR A 579 2.63 -41.83 -15.80
CA THR A 579 3.27 -41.67 -14.49
C THR A 579 2.90 -40.33 -13.85
N LEU A 580 3.02 -39.24 -14.60
CA LEU A 580 2.68 -37.91 -14.10
C LEU A 580 1.17 -37.78 -13.79
N THR A 581 0.31 -38.31 -14.66
CA THR A 581 -1.15 -38.30 -14.44
C THR A 581 -1.54 -39.08 -13.19
N ALA A 582 -0.92 -40.25 -12.96
CA ALA A 582 -1.17 -41.07 -11.78
C ALA A 582 -0.72 -40.35 -10.49
N TRP A 583 0.46 -39.72 -10.52
CA TRP A 583 0.95 -38.92 -9.41
C TRP A 583 0.05 -37.72 -9.11
N MET A 584 -0.37 -36.97 -10.15
CA MET A 584 -1.28 -35.83 -9.98
C MET A 584 -2.61 -36.26 -9.39
N ASN A 585 -3.17 -37.40 -9.80
CA ASN A 585 -4.41 -37.92 -9.24
C ASN A 585 -4.25 -38.25 -7.75
N GLU A 586 -3.15 -38.93 -7.38
CA GLU A 586 -2.85 -39.24 -5.98
C GLU A 586 -2.69 -37.97 -5.12
N MET A 587 -1.91 -37.00 -5.59
CA MET A 587 -1.63 -35.78 -4.82
C MET A 587 -2.82 -34.83 -4.78
N ALA A 588 -3.60 -34.71 -5.85
CA ALA A 588 -4.78 -33.86 -5.86
C ALA A 588 -5.85 -34.37 -4.88
N LEU A 589 -6.10 -35.69 -4.85
CA LEU A 589 -7.00 -36.30 -3.87
C LEU A 589 -6.50 -36.07 -2.43
N TYR A 590 -5.18 -36.16 -2.20
CA TYR A 590 -4.60 -35.88 -0.90
C TYR A 590 -4.76 -34.40 -0.50
N VAL A 591 -4.42 -33.44 -1.36
CA VAL A 591 -4.61 -32.00 -1.10
C VAL A 591 -6.08 -31.73 -0.73
N LYS A 592 -7.03 -32.25 -1.51
CA LYS A 592 -8.47 -32.09 -1.26
C LYS A 592 -8.96 -32.74 0.04
N SER A 593 -8.26 -33.77 0.53
CA SER A 593 -8.56 -34.37 1.84
C SER A 593 -8.12 -33.49 3.02
N VAL A 594 -7.13 -32.60 2.81
CA VAL A 594 -6.63 -31.67 3.84
C VAL A 594 -7.32 -30.29 3.72
N ASP A 595 -7.69 -29.88 2.50
CA ASP A 595 -8.37 -28.62 2.20
C ASP A 595 -9.47 -28.81 1.14
N SER A 596 -10.71 -28.66 1.59
CA SER A 596 -11.90 -28.74 0.74
C SER A 596 -12.46 -27.38 0.34
N LYS A 597 -11.83 -26.26 0.74
CA LYS A 597 -12.33 -24.90 0.51
C LYS A 597 -11.66 -24.23 -0.67
N HIS A 598 -10.35 -24.39 -0.81
CA HIS A 598 -9.58 -23.75 -1.88
C HIS A 598 -9.65 -24.51 -3.20
N LEU A 599 -9.47 -23.77 -4.29
CA LEU A 599 -9.32 -24.34 -5.63
C LEU A 599 -7.95 -25.02 -5.76
N LEU A 600 -7.84 -25.99 -6.67
CA LEU A 600 -6.60 -26.68 -6.98
C LEU A 600 -6.35 -26.74 -8.49
N SER A 601 -5.11 -26.46 -8.91
CA SER A 601 -4.63 -26.64 -10.29
C SER A 601 -3.33 -27.46 -10.33
N THR A 602 -2.92 -27.81 -11.55
CA THR A 602 -1.73 -28.63 -11.82
C THR A 602 -0.44 -27.82 -11.80
N GLY A 603 -0.47 -26.58 -12.32
CA GLY A 603 0.72 -25.75 -12.59
C GLY A 603 1.45 -26.10 -13.89
N LEU A 604 0.78 -26.78 -14.83
CA LEU A 604 1.33 -27.17 -16.13
C LEU A 604 1.60 -25.99 -17.07
N GLU A 605 2.63 -26.16 -17.91
CA GLU A 605 2.88 -25.31 -19.07
C GLU A 605 1.76 -25.43 -20.13
N GLY A 606 1.10 -26.60 -20.21
CA GLY A 606 -0.05 -26.82 -21.08
C GLY A 606 0.19 -27.73 -22.29
N PHE A 607 1.32 -28.43 -22.40
CA PHE A 607 1.57 -29.29 -23.55
C PHE A 607 0.56 -30.45 -23.65
N TYR A 608 0.14 -30.76 -24.88
CA TYR A 608 -0.80 -31.85 -25.15
C TYR A 608 -0.09 -33.20 -25.20
N GLY A 609 -0.78 -34.24 -24.72
CA GLY A 609 -0.34 -35.63 -24.82
C GLY A 609 -1.15 -36.43 -25.83
N ASP A 610 -1.13 -37.75 -25.67
CA ASP A 610 -1.69 -38.69 -26.65
C ASP A 610 -3.22 -38.70 -26.68
N LEU A 611 -3.89 -38.07 -25.70
CA LEU A 611 -5.33 -37.82 -25.76
C LEU A 611 -5.75 -36.75 -26.78
N SER A 612 -4.80 -35.99 -27.32
CA SER A 612 -5.08 -34.94 -28.31
C SER A 612 -3.98 -34.90 -29.38
N PRO A 613 -3.82 -35.97 -30.16
CA PRO A 613 -2.67 -36.13 -31.07
C PRO A 613 -2.61 -35.02 -32.14
N GLN A 614 -3.75 -34.51 -32.60
CA GLN A 614 -3.79 -33.38 -33.54
C GLN A 614 -3.29 -32.09 -32.90
N ARG A 615 -3.72 -31.77 -31.66
CA ARG A 615 -3.23 -30.60 -30.91
C ARG A 615 -1.74 -30.74 -30.61
N LYS A 616 -1.32 -31.90 -30.11
CA LYS A 616 0.09 -32.26 -29.85
C LYS A 616 0.96 -32.00 -31.08
N THR A 617 0.54 -32.47 -32.24
CA THR A 617 1.33 -32.33 -33.49
C THR A 617 1.36 -30.88 -34.00
N SER A 618 0.28 -30.11 -33.81
CA SER A 618 0.14 -28.78 -34.41
C SER A 618 0.53 -27.60 -33.52
N LEU A 619 0.67 -27.81 -32.21
CA LEU A 619 0.92 -26.75 -31.23
C LEU A 619 2.15 -27.00 -30.35
N ASN A 620 2.46 -28.24 -29.98
CA ASN A 620 3.57 -28.45 -29.07
C ASN A 620 4.90 -28.07 -29.75
N PRO A 621 5.82 -27.38 -29.03
CA PRO A 621 7.22 -27.37 -29.41
C PRO A 621 7.74 -28.80 -29.49
N VAL A 622 8.62 -29.12 -30.45
CA VAL A 622 9.12 -30.49 -30.64
C VAL A 622 9.74 -31.04 -29.34
N ALA A 623 10.46 -30.19 -28.60
CA ALA A 623 11.07 -30.52 -27.32
C ALA A 623 10.07 -30.91 -26.22
N ALA A 624 8.80 -30.48 -26.34
CA ALA A 624 7.76 -30.80 -25.38
C ALA A 624 7.24 -32.25 -25.48
N ASN A 625 7.44 -32.91 -26.63
CA ASN A 625 6.89 -34.25 -26.89
C ASN A 625 7.54 -35.36 -26.04
N VAL A 626 8.61 -35.06 -25.29
CA VAL A 626 9.30 -36.00 -24.40
C VAL A 626 9.13 -35.65 -22.92
N LEU A 627 8.28 -34.68 -22.57
CA LEU A 627 8.16 -34.17 -21.21
C LEU A 627 7.15 -34.94 -20.35
N GLY A 628 6.40 -35.89 -20.92
CA GLY A 628 5.46 -36.72 -20.16
C GLY A 628 4.28 -35.96 -19.56
N THR A 629 3.83 -34.89 -20.23
CA THR A 629 2.65 -34.09 -19.83
C THR A 629 1.49 -34.32 -20.80
N ASP A 630 0.26 -34.17 -20.31
CA ASP A 630 -0.94 -34.20 -21.14
C ASP A 630 -2.00 -33.24 -20.58
N PHE A 631 -2.13 -32.06 -21.20
CA PHE A 631 -3.06 -31.02 -20.78
C PHE A 631 -4.49 -31.54 -20.52
N ILE A 632 -5.01 -32.43 -21.38
CA ILE A 632 -6.36 -32.97 -21.21
C ILE A 632 -6.39 -33.99 -20.09
N ALA A 633 -5.49 -34.97 -20.09
CA ALA A 633 -5.50 -36.03 -19.08
C ALA A 633 -5.32 -35.46 -17.67
N ASN A 634 -4.39 -34.52 -17.50
CA ASN A 634 -4.02 -33.94 -16.22
C ASN A 634 -5.11 -33.02 -15.66
N HIS A 635 -5.74 -32.19 -16.50
CA HIS A 635 -6.81 -31.30 -16.05
C HIS A 635 -8.19 -31.94 -16.01
N LYS A 636 -8.39 -33.14 -16.58
CA LYS A 636 -9.67 -33.86 -16.50
C LYS A 636 -9.89 -34.52 -15.14
N LEU A 637 -8.84 -34.71 -14.34
CA LEU A 637 -8.92 -35.24 -12.98
C LEU A 637 -9.95 -34.49 -12.12
N ASP A 638 -10.82 -35.20 -11.41
CA ASP A 638 -11.96 -34.60 -10.69
C ASP A 638 -11.54 -33.63 -9.59
N ALA A 639 -10.42 -33.91 -8.92
CA ALA A 639 -9.87 -33.09 -7.85
C ALA A 639 -9.22 -31.78 -8.33
N ILE A 640 -8.99 -31.63 -9.64
CA ILE A 640 -8.47 -30.40 -10.26
C ILE A 640 -9.65 -29.48 -10.60
N ASP A 641 -9.64 -28.24 -10.13
CA ASP A 641 -10.76 -27.31 -10.29
C ASP A 641 -10.65 -26.44 -11.53
N PHE A 642 -9.45 -26.05 -11.91
CA PHE A 642 -9.20 -25.17 -13.05
C PHE A 642 -7.97 -25.62 -13.83
N ALA A 643 -7.91 -25.21 -15.08
CA ALA A 643 -6.79 -25.44 -15.96
C ALA A 643 -5.77 -24.29 -15.86
N SER A 644 -4.50 -24.64 -15.90
CA SER A 644 -3.40 -23.68 -16.04
C SER A 644 -2.57 -24.00 -17.27
N ILE A 645 -2.11 -22.96 -17.96
CA ILE A 645 -1.14 -23.03 -19.06
C ILE A 645 -0.14 -21.90 -18.90
N HIS A 646 1.06 -22.06 -19.45
CA HIS A 646 2.08 -21.01 -19.59
C HIS A 646 2.29 -20.73 -21.08
N SER A 647 2.98 -19.64 -21.42
CA SER A 647 3.38 -19.38 -22.81
C SER A 647 4.67 -18.56 -22.90
N TYR A 648 5.72 -19.18 -23.44
CA TYR A 648 7.01 -18.52 -23.73
C TYR A 648 7.47 -18.77 -25.18
N PRO A 649 6.81 -18.17 -26.19
CA PRO A 649 7.14 -18.42 -27.61
C PRO A 649 8.59 -18.08 -27.97
N ASP A 650 9.19 -17.05 -27.35
CA ASP A 650 10.59 -16.68 -27.55
C ASP A 650 11.56 -17.79 -27.10
N LEU A 651 11.23 -18.52 -26.03
CA LEU A 651 12.02 -19.64 -25.53
C LEU A 651 11.77 -20.92 -26.34
N TRP A 652 10.51 -21.20 -26.68
CA TRP A 652 10.13 -22.43 -27.37
C TRP A 652 10.47 -22.41 -28.86
N PHE A 653 10.48 -21.23 -29.48
CA PHE A 653 10.70 -21.04 -30.91
C PHE A 653 11.70 -19.88 -31.18
N PRO A 654 12.96 -20.01 -30.75
CA PRO A 654 13.96 -18.94 -30.83
C PRO A 654 14.33 -18.55 -32.27
N ASN A 655 13.97 -19.39 -33.25
CA ASN A 655 14.27 -19.16 -34.67
C ASN A 655 13.07 -18.59 -35.46
N LEU A 656 11.88 -18.49 -34.86
CA LEU A 656 10.73 -17.87 -35.52
C LEU A 656 10.82 -16.34 -35.47
N ASP A 657 10.30 -15.66 -36.49
CA ASP A 657 10.12 -14.22 -36.46
C ASP A 657 9.02 -13.79 -35.46
N GLU A 658 9.00 -12.50 -35.13
CA GLU A 658 8.07 -11.95 -34.14
C GLU A 658 6.60 -12.19 -34.48
N LYS A 659 6.22 -12.01 -35.75
CA LYS A 659 4.84 -12.19 -36.20
C LYS A 659 4.43 -13.65 -36.07
N SER A 660 5.33 -14.58 -36.41
CA SER A 660 5.10 -16.02 -36.25
C SER A 660 4.94 -16.43 -34.78
N ARG A 661 5.77 -15.89 -33.87
CA ARG A 661 5.62 -16.11 -32.41
C ARG A 661 4.30 -15.56 -31.86
N LEU A 662 3.91 -14.37 -32.31
CA LEU A 662 2.67 -13.71 -31.90
C LEU A 662 1.42 -14.44 -32.42
N ASN A 663 1.47 -14.99 -33.63
CA ASN A 663 0.43 -15.85 -34.19
C ASN A 663 0.34 -17.18 -33.42
N PHE A 664 1.50 -17.76 -33.06
CA PHE A 664 1.53 -18.95 -32.22
C PHE A 664 0.86 -18.70 -30.87
N LEU A 665 1.17 -17.58 -30.18
CA LEU A 665 0.56 -17.22 -28.90
C LEU A 665 -0.97 -17.18 -28.99
N ARG A 666 -1.53 -16.52 -30.00
CA ARG A 666 -3.00 -16.49 -30.20
C ARG A 666 -3.57 -17.88 -30.38
N LYS A 667 -3.00 -18.66 -31.29
CA LYS A 667 -3.45 -20.02 -31.56
C LYS A 667 -3.34 -20.92 -30.32
N TRP A 668 -2.27 -20.76 -29.54
CA TRP A 668 -2.06 -21.45 -28.27
C TRP A 668 -3.21 -21.15 -27.30
N LEU A 669 -3.51 -19.87 -27.07
CA LEU A 669 -4.61 -19.45 -26.19
C LEU A 669 -5.97 -19.94 -26.69
N GLU A 670 -6.29 -19.71 -27.97
CA GLU A 670 -7.57 -20.11 -28.58
C GLU A 670 -7.84 -21.61 -28.43
N CYS A 671 -6.86 -22.46 -28.75
CA CYS A 671 -7.02 -23.92 -28.70
C CYS A 671 -7.23 -24.41 -27.25
N HIS A 672 -6.47 -23.88 -26.29
CA HIS A 672 -6.64 -24.26 -24.89
C HIS A 672 -7.95 -23.76 -24.30
N LEU A 673 -8.39 -22.55 -24.68
CA LEU A 673 -9.70 -22.04 -24.29
C LEU A 673 -10.82 -22.88 -24.90
N GLU A 674 -10.71 -23.31 -26.16
CA GLU A 674 -11.67 -24.22 -26.78
C GLU A 674 -11.76 -25.54 -26.01
N ASP A 675 -10.61 -26.14 -25.66
CA ASP A 675 -10.57 -27.42 -24.97
C ASP A 675 -11.01 -27.27 -23.50
N ALA A 676 -10.72 -26.14 -22.84
CA ALA A 676 -11.25 -25.80 -21.52
C ALA A 676 -12.79 -25.65 -21.53
N GLN A 677 -13.34 -25.00 -22.57
CA GLN A 677 -14.77 -24.81 -22.77
C GLN A 677 -15.48 -26.12 -23.10
N ASN A 678 -14.90 -26.95 -23.97
CA ASN A 678 -15.61 -28.03 -24.64
C ASN A 678 -15.32 -29.41 -24.05
N ILE A 679 -14.09 -29.63 -23.58
CA ILE A 679 -13.63 -30.92 -23.08
C ILE A 679 -13.57 -30.92 -21.55
N LEU A 680 -12.85 -29.95 -20.96
CA LEU A 680 -12.60 -29.93 -19.52
C LEU A 680 -13.80 -29.42 -18.71
N LYS A 681 -14.58 -28.49 -19.28
CA LYS A 681 -15.66 -27.77 -18.58
C LYS A 681 -15.16 -27.08 -17.30
N LYS A 682 -13.96 -26.51 -17.37
CA LYS A 682 -13.26 -25.87 -16.25
C LYS A 682 -12.77 -24.47 -16.66
N PRO A 683 -12.64 -23.53 -15.71
CA PRO A 683 -11.98 -22.26 -15.96
C PRO A 683 -10.52 -22.47 -16.35
N LEU A 684 -9.95 -21.53 -17.11
CA LEU A 684 -8.54 -21.56 -17.51
C LEU A 684 -7.84 -20.25 -17.11
N ILE A 685 -6.67 -20.38 -16.51
CA ILE A 685 -5.74 -19.30 -16.23
C ILE A 685 -4.48 -19.47 -17.11
N LEU A 686 -4.05 -18.39 -17.76
CA LEU A 686 -2.69 -18.28 -18.26
C LEU A 686 -1.78 -17.90 -17.07
N GLY A 687 -1.10 -18.90 -16.49
CA GLY A 687 -0.35 -18.77 -15.25
C GLY A 687 0.97 -18.01 -15.40
N GLU A 688 1.55 -18.06 -16.60
CA GLU A 688 2.77 -17.34 -16.93
C GLU A 688 2.81 -16.96 -18.41
N PHE A 689 3.25 -15.73 -18.69
CA PHE A 689 3.63 -15.25 -20.01
C PHE A 689 4.48 -13.98 -19.90
N GLY A 690 5.24 -13.64 -20.94
CA GLY A 690 5.93 -12.36 -21.00
C GLY A 690 6.80 -12.22 -22.26
N LYS A 691 7.41 -11.03 -22.42
CA LYS A 691 8.35 -10.74 -23.52
C LYS A 691 9.74 -10.40 -22.96
N PRO A 692 10.74 -11.25 -23.18
CA PRO A 692 12.08 -11.00 -22.66
C PRO A 692 12.77 -9.85 -23.42
N THR A 693 13.39 -8.93 -22.69
CA THR A 693 14.11 -7.77 -23.26
C THR A 693 15.42 -8.15 -23.97
N ASN A 694 15.94 -9.35 -23.73
CA ASN A 694 17.16 -9.85 -24.35
C ASN A 694 16.91 -10.62 -25.66
N THR A 695 15.66 -10.68 -26.15
CA THR A 695 15.38 -11.20 -27.51
C THR A 695 16.12 -10.34 -28.54
N PRO A 696 16.84 -10.94 -29.52
CA PRO A 696 17.49 -10.17 -30.59
C PRO A 696 16.49 -9.28 -31.33
N GLY A 697 16.79 -7.97 -31.42
CA GLY A 697 15.89 -6.99 -32.04
C GLY A 697 14.69 -6.60 -31.18
N TYR A 698 14.77 -6.80 -29.85
CA TYR A 698 13.74 -6.39 -28.90
C TYR A 698 13.37 -4.92 -29.06
N THR A 699 12.08 -4.64 -29.05
CA THR A 699 11.52 -3.30 -28.85
C THR A 699 10.40 -3.35 -27.82
N GLN A 700 10.19 -2.22 -27.14
CA GLN A 700 9.08 -2.07 -26.19
C GLN A 700 7.71 -2.40 -26.84
N ALA A 701 7.52 -2.02 -28.10
CA ALA A 701 6.31 -2.32 -28.86
C ALA A 701 6.04 -3.82 -29.05
N GLN A 702 7.06 -4.67 -29.08
CA GLN A 702 6.88 -6.13 -29.15
C GLN A 702 6.38 -6.70 -27.82
N ARG A 703 6.88 -6.19 -26.68
CA ARG A 703 6.33 -6.53 -25.36
C ARG A 703 4.86 -6.14 -25.28
N ASP A 704 4.56 -4.90 -25.67
CA ASP A 704 3.19 -4.39 -25.69
C ASP A 704 2.29 -5.21 -26.61
N ALA A 705 2.78 -5.68 -27.76
CA ALA A 705 2.02 -6.54 -28.67
C ALA A 705 1.70 -7.91 -28.07
N VAL A 706 2.61 -8.52 -27.32
CA VAL A 706 2.39 -9.78 -26.58
C VAL A 706 1.35 -9.60 -25.46
N PHE A 707 1.43 -8.49 -24.72
CA PHE A 707 0.48 -8.18 -23.65
C PHE A 707 -0.92 -7.89 -24.22
N ASN A 708 -1.04 -7.04 -25.24
CA ASN A 708 -2.31 -6.77 -25.91
C ASN A 708 -2.92 -8.05 -26.48
N ALA A 709 -2.13 -8.87 -27.19
CA ALA A 709 -2.60 -10.16 -27.71
C ALA A 709 -3.24 -11.06 -26.66
N THR A 710 -2.56 -11.16 -25.52
CA THR A 710 -2.99 -12.00 -24.41
C THR A 710 -4.25 -11.44 -23.80
N PHE A 711 -4.24 -10.17 -23.41
CA PHE A 711 -5.35 -9.51 -22.73
C PHE A 711 -6.59 -9.38 -23.62
N ASP A 712 -6.45 -9.07 -24.90
CA ASP A 712 -7.59 -9.06 -25.83
C ASP A 712 -8.23 -10.45 -25.94
N THR A 713 -7.43 -11.52 -26.04
CA THR A 713 -7.95 -12.90 -26.09
C THR A 713 -8.68 -13.29 -24.79
N ILE A 714 -8.13 -12.90 -23.64
CA ILE A 714 -8.73 -13.14 -22.33
C ILE A 714 -10.03 -12.35 -22.19
N TYR A 715 -10.02 -11.05 -22.50
CA TYR A 715 -11.18 -10.16 -22.43
C TYR A 715 -12.31 -10.65 -23.34
N GLU A 716 -12.03 -10.98 -24.61
CA GLU A 716 -13.05 -11.44 -25.56
C GLU A 716 -13.75 -12.73 -25.11
N SER A 717 -12.99 -13.64 -24.51
CA SER A 717 -13.54 -14.87 -23.94
C SER A 717 -14.33 -14.57 -22.66
N ALA A 718 -13.79 -13.75 -21.75
CA ALA A 718 -14.43 -13.33 -20.51
C ALA A 718 -15.78 -12.62 -20.75
N GLU A 719 -15.84 -11.71 -21.73
CA GLU A 719 -17.03 -10.93 -22.09
C GLU A 719 -18.18 -11.82 -22.58
N LYS A 720 -17.85 -12.91 -23.28
CA LYS A 720 -18.80 -13.92 -23.76
C LYS A 720 -19.18 -14.96 -22.70
N GLY A 721 -18.63 -14.84 -21.49
CA GLY A 721 -18.81 -15.84 -20.42
C GLY A 721 -18.07 -17.15 -20.67
N GLY A 722 -17.01 -17.13 -21.47
CA GLY A 722 -16.15 -18.26 -21.80
C GLY A 722 -15.20 -18.66 -20.67
N PRO A 723 -14.25 -19.57 -20.93
CA PRO A 723 -13.42 -20.19 -19.90
C PRO A 723 -12.20 -19.35 -19.52
N ALA A 724 -11.90 -18.25 -20.23
CA ALA A 724 -10.77 -17.40 -19.88
C ALA A 724 -11.05 -16.71 -18.55
N ALA A 725 -10.38 -17.19 -17.52
CA ALA A 725 -10.61 -16.77 -16.16
C ALA A 725 -9.48 -15.86 -15.65
N GLY A 726 -8.44 -15.64 -16.46
CA GLY A 726 -7.42 -14.61 -16.24
C GLY A 726 -6.05 -14.92 -16.82
N ALA A 727 -5.14 -13.97 -16.66
CA ALA A 727 -3.73 -14.08 -17.03
C ALA A 727 -2.81 -13.47 -15.96
N LEU A 728 -1.64 -14.09 -15.77
CA LEU A 728 -0.62 -13.68 -14.82
C LEU A 728 0.71 -13.53 -15.54
N PHE A 729 1.20 -12.30 -15.65
CA PHE A 729 2.45 -12.05 -16.35
C PHE A 729 3.67 -12.38 -15.48
N TRP A 730 4.75 -12.81 -16.12
CA TRP A 730 6.05 -13.06 -15.51
C TRP A 730 7.00 -11.89 -15.81
N HIS A 731 7.56 -11.20 -14.82
CA HIS A 731 7.20 -11.21 -13.41
C HIS A 731 7.37 -9.81 -12.81
N VAL A 732 6.76 -9.54 -11.65
CA VAL A 732 6.90 -8.25 -10.97
C VAL A 732 8.08 -8.29 -10.01
N ILE A 733 8.85 -7.21 -9.95
CA ILE A 733 9.80 -6.90 -8.88
C ILE A 733 9.51 -5.51 -8.31
N SER A 734 9.85 -5.29 -7.05
CA SER A 734 9.78 -3.96 -6.42
C SER A 734 10.95 -3.07 -6.87
N ASP A 735 10.80 -1.75 -6.72
CA ASP A 735 11.88 -0.78 -6.91
C ASP A 735 13.17 -1.20 -6.18
N GLY A 736 14.30 -1.11 -6.88
CA GLY A 736 15.63 -1.41 -6.34
C GLY A 736 15.96 -2.90 -6.17
N MET A 737 15.13 -3.84 -6.64
CA MET A 737 15.40 -5.29 -6.60
C MET A 737 16.27 -5.78 -7.76
N ASN A 738 17.43 -5.16 -7.97
CA ASN A 738 18.33 -5.51 -9.09
C ASN A 738 18.81 -6.97 -9.07
N ASN A 739 18.87 -7.60 -7.89
CA ASN A 739 19.24 -9.01 -7.70
C ASN A 739 18.18 -10.01 -8.20
N PHE A 740 16.93 -9.57 -8.38
CA PHE A 740 15.84 -10.37 -8.94
C PHE A 740 15.46 -9.93 -10.36
N LYS A 741 16.17 -8.94 -10.91
CA LYS A 741 15.89 -8.41 -12.24
C LYS A 741 16.37 -9.38 -13.31
N ASP A 742 15.45 -9.82 -14.14
CA ASP A 742 15.68 -10.62 -15.33
C ASP A 742 15.09 -9.93 -16.58
N PRO A 743 15.28 -10.47 -17.80
CA PRO A 743 14.75 -9.86 -19.02
C PRO A 743 13.21 -9.77 -19.09
N LEU A 744 12.48 -10.50 -18.25
CA LEU A 744 11.02 -10.52 -18.18
C LEU A 744 10.46 -9.59 -17.09
N SER A 745 11.30 -9.17 -16.14
CA SER A 745 10.92 -8.31 -15.03
C SER A 745 10.17 -7.04 -15.47
N ILE A 746 9.14 -6.71 -14.69
CA ILE A 746 8.35 -5.48 -14.77
C ILE A 746 8.36 -4.82 -13.39
N VAL A 747 8.64 -3.52 -13.36
CA VAL A 747 8.52 -2.69 -12.16
C VAL A 747 7.25 -1.86 -12.31
N LEU A 748 6.25 -2.09 -11.46
CA LEU A 748 4.93 -1.46 -11.63
C LEU A 748 4.93 0.05 -11.43
N SER A 749 5.85 0.58 -10.61
CA SER A 749 6.02 2.03 -10.41
C SER A 749 6.63 2.75 -11.62
N GLU A 750 7.18 2.03 -12.59
CA GLU A 750 7.69 2.62 -13.82
C GLU A 750 6.53 2.99 -14.76
N ASN A 751 6.52 4.24 -15.24
CA ASN A 751 5.56 4.69 -16.25
C ASN A 751 5.92 4.14 -17.65
N SER A 752 5.69 2.85 -17.85
CA SER A 752 5.90 2.15 -19.13
C SER A 752 4.58 1.89 -19.86
N THR A 753 4.66 1.77 -21.19
CA THR A 753 3.49 1.42 -22.02
C THR A 753 2.90 0.06 -21.66
N THR A 754 3.72 -0.92 -21.24
CA THR A 754 3.23 -2.22 -20.77
C THR A 754 2.42 -2.08 -19.47
N VAL A 755 2.86 -1.25 -18.52
CA VAL A 755 2.12 -0.98 -17.27
C VAL A 755 0.76 -0.33 -17.56
N ASN A 756 0.69 0.56 -18.55
CA ASN A 756 -0.58 1.14 -19.00
C ASN A 756 -1.52 0.06 -19.58
N ILE A 757 -1.01 -0.84 -20.42
CA ILE A 757 -1.79 -1.96 -20.98
C ILE A 757 -2.32 -2.89 -19.87
N ILE A 758 -1.48 -3.20 -18.87
CA ILE A 758 -1.90 -3.99 -17.69
C ILE A 758 -3.05 -3.29 -16.95
N THR A 759 -2.93 -1.98 -16.74
CA THR A 759 -3.95 -1.17 -16.05
C THR A 759 -5.26 -1.14 -16.82
N GLU A 760 -5.19 -0.96 -18.14
CA GLU A 760 -6.37 -0.94 -19.02
C GLU A 760 -7.10 -2.28 -18.99
N GLU A 761 -6.38 -3.41 -19.00
CA GLU A 761 -7.00 -4.73 -18.91
C GLU A 761 -7.71 -4.94 -17.57
N SER A 762 -7.10 -4.54 -16.44
CA SER A 762 -7.75 -4.62 -15.13
C SER A 762 -9.08 -3.87 -15.13
N ARG A 763 -9.12 -2.67 -15.72
CA ARG A 763 -10.34 -1.86 -15.84
C ARG A 763 -11.38 -2.53 -16.73
N LYS A 764 -10.97 -3.07 -17.89
CA LYS A 764 -11.84 -3.81 -18.82
C LYS A 764 -12.51 -5.01 -18.11
N LEU A 765 -11.74 -5.86 -17.45
CA LEU A 765 -12.27 -7.00 -16.69
C LEU A 765 -13.12 -6.56 -15.50
N GLY A 766 -12.77 -5.43 -14.85
CA GLY A 766 -13.57 -4.80 -13.79
C GLY A 766 -14.99 -4.42 -14.25
N LEU A 767 -15.13 -3.91 -15.48
CA LEU A 767 -16.44 -3.57 -16.06
C LEU A 767 -17.33 -4.80 -16.27
N ILE A 768 -16.76 -5.95 -16.65
CA ILE A 768 -17.51 -7.21 -16.78
C ILE A 768 -18.06 -7.63 -15.41
N ARG A 769 -17.27 -7.51 -14.33
CA ARG A 769 -17.71 -7.82 -12.95
C ARG A 769 -18.87 -6.92 -12.48
N GLY A 770 -18.93 -5.68 -12.96
CA GLY A 770 -19.97 -4.71 -12.63
C GLY A 770 -21.32 -4.94 -13.33
N LYS A 771 -21.34 -5.56 -14.51
CA LYS A 771 -22.55 -5.83 -15.33
C LYS A 771 -23.38 -7.03 -14.84
N GLY A 772 -23.64 -7.13 -13.54
CA GLY A 772 -24.62 -8.08 -13.01
C GLY A 772 -25.98 -7.84 -13.70
N LYS A 773 -26.49 -8.85 -14.42
CA LYS A 773 -27.73 -8.85 -15.23
C LYS A 773 -28.72 -7.73 -14.85
N LEU A 774 -28.76 -6.66 -15.66
CA LEU A 774 -30.00 -5.89 -15.80
C LEU A 774 -31.06 -6.86 -16.32
N SER A 775 -31.96 -7.25 -15.43
CA SER A 775 -33.21 -7.91 -15.77
C SER A 775 -33.88 -7.12 -16.88
N LYS A 776 -34.04 -7.74 -18.06
CA LYS A 776 -34.96 -7.26 -19.09
C LYS A 776 -36.38 -7.37 -18.53
N THR A 777 -36.82 -6.34 -17.82
CA THR A 777 -38.25 -6.14 -17.58
C THR A 777 -38.75 -5.24 -18.71
N LYS A 778 -39.59 -5.81 -19.56
CA LYS A 778 -40.31 -5.13 -20.64
C LYS A 778 -41.37 -4.19 -20.04
N ILE A 779 -41.51 -3.04 -20.72
CA ILE A 779 -42.48 -1.93 -20.57
C ILE A 779 -42.22 -1.02 -19.38
#